data_AF-A0A6A8MGT0-F1
#
_entry.id   AF-A0A6A8MGT0-F1
#
_cell.length_a   1.000
_cell.length_b   1.000
_cell.length_c   1.000
_cell.angle_alpha   90.00
_cell.angle_beta   90.00
_cell.angle_gamma   90.00
#
_symmetry.space_group_name_H-M   'P 1'
#
loop_
_entity.id
_entity.type
_entity.pdbx_description
1 polymer ?
#
loop_
_entity_poly.entity_id
_entity_poly.type
_entity_poly.pdbx_seq_one_letter_code
_entity_poly.pdbx_strand_id
1 'polypeptide(L)'
;MSEKKFNTKLSSLSILASAFTASLLLGAGTVHADTNKDANANTTVSQAQAAVNAGTTANAATATTKDQTTTTATATTKDQAATTGTTNGQTATTGTTNGQTATTGTTKDQTATTGTTKDQAATTATATTKDQATTTGTTKDQTTATGTTNDQTTATTGTANSQIGTKDQTGTTNHKPDSPGSSTGNTPKAPDSGDQSTGGKTDVPTVPENPESSKATNGGPVTSLPKKYQSEDITGENITNNAKLNAFLATDTTKAGKLNDTAKKIIAAALREGSSVTMDQLTDSAIDVLNKVDLFNKTMDNQYTLKDYDSITNKVVTRDKDTQMPLTKGDKVVNMPALESVKDAETGENATMDIWDSWPVQDPKTGYVQNWNGYQLVVAMMGIPHKSDSHLYLLYNKYGDNNFANWKVAGSIFGYNMPVTGGQWSGSAMLNSDGSVQLYYANVLSQLGSNHQRVASATVNLGLENGVVSIKNVENDQILFEGDGITYQTFDQWASGANRGGDNPQNRDGHIFQDDDGNYYVAFETATGNNGSNPEKYENLYQWGRYGGDANYNLSEIIKIVGDSDMTMRAQLANSAIGFMKLDMSNPKKPKVEKLYNPLVQTVLTGDEIERPDLMKLNGKYYLFVDARISHATDTDLSKATDSTVGDNVTMLGFVSDSLTGNFVPLNGDGLVLGASTPFSWRTATYSYYAVKINPDNIKGNSVTVNGKTYTKDYFVNHFLLVNPYMGNRGEVAGKGKNATLGPSYLVEVKDDGTTQVVTNYLTQQGVWDWNEGSAAPELVATSLKEARMDTDTFIDRVNKKGNWYLYRDNAEGKISQQSGWQKVGNDTQYYSTSTGAQVFGAQTINNKKYYFDANSGALYYGQHKINDQWYNFDKTTGEMLTGFVNIPSQDKTVYYAADGHMLYGQQKINGKWYNFAPLSGKMLTGFVYIASQKKTVYYAADGHMLYGRHKINGKWYQFDSKSGKMLTGFVKLSKKVTVYYNAKGQMLVGVHKIKGKWYLFDKKSGAKVTYAKVGKYVQVKHNASVYTAKGKKSKGVYKSGKKVYAQGYAIIKNKLYYKIAKNKYVAAGNIDGVKRTVKNAGYVYTYKNKKLKKQKGLVKKGTKKYTYGSTVLLKGKKYYIVAPSKYMSTKNF
;
A
#
# COMPACT_ATOMS: atom_id res chain seq x y z
N MET A 1 -2.14 32.65 -33.47
CA MET A 1 -0.81 33.29 -33.28
C MET A 1 0.04 32.37 -32.40
N SER A 2 1.38 32.41 -32.53
CA SER A 2 2.42 31.84 -31.63
C SER A 2 2.09 30.57 -30.82
N GLU A 3 2.68 29.39 -31.08
CA GLU A 3 4.09 29.03 -30.75
C GLU A 3 4.43 29.06 -29.24
N LYS A 4 5.16 28.10 -28.62
CA LYS A 4 5.82 26.84 -29.06
C LYS A 4 6.28 26.04 -27.81
N LYS A 5 6.32 24.69 -27.89
CA LYS A 5 7.33 23.68 -27.40
C LYS A 5 8.02 23.85 -26.00
N PHE A 6 8.49 22.85 -25.24
CA PHE A 6 8.67 21.36 -25.28
C PHE A 6 8.77 20.93 -23.78
N ASN A 7 8.26 19.81 -23.25
CA ASN A 7 8.52 18.37 -23.49
C ASN A 7 9.90 17.83 -23.02
N THR A 8 9.93 17.07 -21.91
CA THR A 8 10.94 16.03 -21.56
C THR A 8 10.37 15.02 -20.54
N LYS A 9 10.85 13.77 -20.58
CA LYS A 9 10.37 12.61 -19.78
C LYS A 9 10.96 12.54 -18.36
N LEU A 10 10.29 11.78 -17.48
CA LEU A 10 10.93 10.79 -16.58
C LEU A 10 9.94 9.66 -16.23
N SER A 11 10.41 8.59 -15.58
CA SER A 11 9.86 7.23 -15.72
C SER A 11 8.77 6.83 -14.71
N SER A 12 8.03 5.79 -15.09
CA SER A 12 7.02 5.06 -14.31
C SER A 12 7.53 4.53 -12.97
N LEU A 13 6.67 4.60 -11.95
CA LEU A 13 6.80 3.85 -10.70
C LEU A 13 5.41 3.31 -10.33
N SER A 14 5.15 2.04 -10.65
CA SER A 14 3.91 1.34 -10.35
C SER A 14 4.06 0.58 -9.02
N ILE A 15 3.42 1.08 -7.97
CA ILE A 15 3.31 0.43 -6.67
C ILE A 15 1.83 0.18 -6.42
N LEU A 16 1.49 -0.99 -5.86
CA LEU A 16 0.12 -1.37 -5.53
C LEU A 16 -0.54 -0.31 -4.63
N ALA A 17 -1.73 0.12 -5.03
CA ALA A 17 -2.61 0.94 -4.20
C ALA A 17 -3.92 0.19 -4.01
N SER A 18 -4.03 -0.57 -2.92
CA SER A 18 -5.30 -1.12 -2.45
C SER A 18 -6.27 0.04 -2.15
N ALA A 19 -7.51 -0.09 -2.60
CA ALA A 19 -8.44 1.03 -2.66
C ALA A 19 -9.08 1.34 -1.30
N PHE A 20 -8.67 2.43 -0.67
CA PHE A 20 -9.42 3.09 0.41
C PHE A 20 -9.57 4.59 0.10
N THR A 21 -10.65 4.95 -0.61
CA THR A 21 -11.04 6.34 -0.88
C THR A 21 -12.26 6.72 -0.04
N ALA A 22 -12.11 7.73 0.81
CA ALA A 22 -13.17 8.20 1.69
C ALA A 22 -14.31 8.90 0.94
N SER A 23 -15.55 8.58 1.31
CA SER A 23 -16.75 9.33 0.91
C SER A 23 -17.11 10.36 1.98
N LEU A 24 -17.05 11.65 1.66
CA LEU A 24 -17.53 12.73 2.54
C LEU A 24 -18.08 13.91 1.73
N LEU A 25 -19.23 14.46 2.16
CA LEU A 25 -20.04 15.51 1.53
C LEU A 25 -20.66 15.08 0.17
N LEU A 26 -21.98 15.08 0.02
CA LEU A 26 -22.84 16.26 0.11
C LEU A 26 -24.25 15.95 0.64
N GLY A 27 -24.78 16.84 1.48
CA GLY A 27 -26.16 16.79 1.97
C GLY A 27 -26.54 18.09 2.67
N ALA A 28 -27.28 18.97 1.99
CA ALA A 28 -27.70 20.25 2.54
C ALA A 28 -29.09 20.12 3.18
N GLY A 29 -29.17 20.21 4.51
CA GLY A 29 -30.41 20.09 5.28
C GLY A 29 -30.54 21.19 6.33
N THR A 30 -31.56 22.03 6.15
CA THR A 30 -32.11 23.09 7.03
C THR A 30 -31.59 23.21 8.47
N VAL A 31 -31.23 24.45 8.84
CA VAL A 31 -30.95 24.87 10.22
C VAL A 31 -32.21 24.78 11.10
N HIS A 32 -32.05 24.19 12.28
CA HIS A 32 -32.68 24.70 13.50
C HIS A 32 -31.61 24.92 14.57
N ALA A 33 -31.72 26.03 15.29
CA ALA A 33 -30.79 26.38 16.35
C ALA A 33 -31.44 26.08 17.70
N ASP A 34 -30.70 25.43 18.58
CA ASP A 34 -30.93 25.57 20.01
C ASP A 34 -29.59 25.81 20.72
N THR A 35 -29.63 26.54 21.83
CA THR A 35 -28.45 27.16 22.41
C THR A 35 -28.09 26.56 23.75
N ASN A 36 -26.86 26.05 23.86
CA ASN A 36 -26.16 26.12 25.13
C ASN A 36 -24.66 26.38 24.93
N LYS A 37 -24.09 27.15 25.87
CA LYS A 37 -22.65 27.34 25.99
C LYS A 37 -22.15 26.33 27.01
N ASP A 38 -21.05 25.66 26.70
CA ASP A 38 -19.93 25.65 27.65
C ASP A 38 -18.62 25.33 26.93
N ALA A 39 -17.50 25.57 27.61
CA ALA A 39 -16.17 25.55 27.00
C ALA A 39 -15.24 24.48 27.58
N ASN A 40 -14.77 23.57 26.73
CA ASN A 40 -13.38 23.08 26.68
C ASN A 40 -13.22 21.99 25.60
N ALA A 41 -12.46 22.28 24.54
CA ALA A 41 -12.11 21.31 23.50
C ALA A 41 -10.64 20.91 23.63
N ASN A 42 -10.32 19.87 24.42
CA ASN A 42 -8.96 19.31 24.48
C ASN A 42 -8.88 17.87 25.05
N THR A 43 -9.63 16.92 24.46
CA THR A 43 -9.71 15.52 24.93
C THR A 43 -9.72 14.52 23.77
N THR A 44 -8.56 14.34 23.10
CA THR A 44 -8.37 13.26 22.10
C THR A 44 -6.91 12.77 21.99
N VAL A 45 -6.07 13.02 23.02
CA VAL A 45 -4.64 12.63 23.01
C VAL A 45 -4.20 12.06 24.38
N SER A 46 -5.09 11.30 25.04
CA SER A 46 -4.92 10.92 26.45
C SER A 46 -5.37 9.50 26.83
N GLN A 47 -5.44 8.58 25.85
CA GLN A 47 -5.64 7.13 26.10
C GLN A 47 -4.47 6.23 25.64
N ALA A 48 -3.37 6.81 25.13
CA ALA A 48 -2.17 6.09 24.70
C ALA A 48 -0.98 6.18 25.70
N GLN A 49 -1.20 6.67 26.93
CA GLN A 49 -0.12 7.05 27.87
C GLN A 49 -0.32 6.50 29.30
N ALA A 50 -1.02 5.38 29.46
CA ALA A 50 -1.43 4.85 30.77
C ALA A 50 -0.91 3.43 31.13
N ALA A 51 0.02 2.86 30.34
CA ALA A 51 0.44 1.44 30.47
C ALA A 51 1.96 1.22 30.60
N VAL A 52 2.74 2.20 31.06
CA VAL A 52 4.23 2.10 31.13
C VAL A 52 4.84 2.49 32.49
N ASN A 53 4.16 3.29 33.33
CA ASN A 53 4.75 3.87 34.55
C ASN A 53 4.15 3.33 35.86
N ALA A 54 4.24 2.01 36.08
CA ALA A 54 4.01 1.39 37.40
C ALA A 54 4.76 0.04 37.47
N GLY A 55 6.04 0.04 37.89
CA GLY A 55 6.82 -1.22 37.86
C GLY A 55 8.27 -1.24 38.33
N THR A 56 8.78 -0.22 39.05
CA THR A 56 10.17 -0.24 39.55
C THR A 56 10.28 0.18 41.02
N THR A 57 10.32 -0.81 41.93
CA THR A 57 11.52 -1.15 42.75
C THR A 57 11.13 -2.12 43.87
N ALA A 58 11.43 -3.41 43.70
CA ALA A 58 11.52 -4.39 44.79
C ALA A 58 12.38 -5.59 44.34
N ASN A 59 13.61 -5.68 44.81
CA ASN A 59 14.45 -6.87 44.59
C ASN A 59 14.08 -7.95 45.62
N ALA A 60 13.75 -9.14 45.13
CA ALA A 60 13.86 -10.39 45.89
C ALA A 60 14.48 -11.44 44.96
N ALA A 61 15.54 -12.11 45.41
CA ALA A 61 16.16 -13.19 44.66
C ALA A 61 15.44 -14.52 44.97
N THR A 62 15.21 -15.33 43.94
CA THR A 62 14.80 -16.73 44.10
C THR A 62 15.56 -17.58 43.09
N ALA A 63 16.30 -18.57 43.58
CA ALA A 63 17.08 -19.46 42.71
C ALA A 63 16.17 -20.53 42.09
N THR A 64 16.32 -20.78 40.79
CA THR A 64 15.68 -21.91 40.12
C THR A 64 16.50 -23.18 40.34
N THR A 65 16.16 -23.93 41.39
CA THR A 65 16.62 -25.31 41.58
C THR A 65 16.06 -26.20 40.47
N LYS A 66 16.91 -26.71 39.59
CA LYS A 66 16.57 -27.87 38.76
C LYS A 66 16.72 -29.13 39.60
N ASP A 67 15.62 -29.80 39.87
CA ASP A 67 15.68 -31.20 40.30
C ASP A 67 15.95 -32.12 39.11
N GLN A 68 16.60 -33.24 39.38
CA GLN A 68 16.84 -34.32 38.43
C GLN A 68 16.17 -35.60 38.91
N THR A 69 15.59 -36.36 37.98
CA THR A 69 15.43 -37.81 38.16
C THR A 69 16.17 -38.53 37.03
N THR A 70 17.06 -39.45 37.40
CA THR A 70 17.99 -40.18 36.54
C THR A 70 17.32 -41.40 35.88
N THR A 71 17.81 -41.93 34.76
CA THR A 71 18.83 -43.00 34.69
C THR A 71 19.05 -43.42 33.20
N THR A 72 20.12 -44.08 32.74
CA THR A 72 21.50 -44.28 33.25
C THR A 72 22.41 -44.83 32.11
N ALA A 73 23.65 -44.32 32.01
CA ALA A 73 24.80 -44.87 31.25
C ALA A 73 24.70 -44.87 29.69
N THR A 74 25.79 -44.98 28.91
CA THR A 74 27.19 -45.38 29.25
C THR A 74 28.27 -44.67 28.41
N ALA A 75 29.34 -44.17 29.06
CA ALA A 75 30.69 -43.84 28.53
C ALA A 75 30.82 -42.83 27.34
N THR A 76 31.96 -42.20 27.04
CA THR A 76 33.36 -42.35 27.53
C THR A 76 34.04 -40.97 27.73
N THR A 77 35.20 -40.91 28.39
CA THR A 77 35.89 -39.68 28.83
C THR A 77 37.04 -39.22 27.90
N LYS A 78 37.37 -37.90 27.93
CA LYS A 78 38.66 -37.39 28.47
C LYS A 78 38.88 -35.85 28.37
N ASP A 79 39.60 -35.33 29.37
CA ASP A 79 40.73 -34.36 29.36
C ASP A 79 40.90 -33.32 28.20
N GLN A 80 41.37 -32.07 28.41
CA GLN A 80 41.74 -31.36 29.66
C GLN A 80 41.76 -29.81 29.51
N ALA A 81 41.25 -29.15 30.56
CA ALA A 81 41.71 -27.94 31.28
C ALA A 81 42.62 -26.83 30.66
N ALA A 82 42.37 -25.61 31.20
CA ALA A 82 43.35 -24.55 31.55
C ALA A 82 43.95 -23.64 30.43
N THR A 83 44.17 -22.32 30.63
CA THR A 83 43.63 -21.35 31.63
C THR A 83 43.75 -19.88 31.13
N THR A 84 42.84 -19.04 31.63
CA THR A 84 42.88 -17.57 31.83
C THR A 84 44.18 -16.76 31.56
N GLY A 85 44.03 -15.56 30.96
CA GLY A 85 45.08 -14.52 30.96
C GLY A 85 44.64 -13.14 30.41
N THR A 86 44.30 -12.19 31.28
CA THR A 86 44.11 -10.74 30.98
C THR A 86 45.49 -10.03 30.84
N THR A 87 45.66 -8.79 30.36
CA THR A 87 44.87 -7.54 30.53
C THR A 87 45.29 -6.41 29.56
N ASN A 88 44.45 -5.37 29.42
CA ASN A 88 44.60 -4.03 28.79
C ASN A 88 46.02 -3.39 28.67
N GLY A 89 46.24 -2.50 27.66
CA GLY A 89 47.30 -1.47 27.75
C GLY A 89 47.72 -0.59 26.54
N GLN A 90 46.91 0.40 26.13
CA GLN A 90 47.29 1.73 25.58
C GLN A 90 48.48 1.99 24.59
N THR A 91 48.11 2.41 23.36
CA THR A 91 48.65 3.54 22.53
C THR A 91 50.15 3.72 22.16
N ALA A 92 50.42 3.51 20.85
CA ALA A 92 50.96 4.48 19.87
C ALA A 92 52.41 5.04 19.90
N THR A 93 53.11 4.90 18.77
CA THR A 93 53.91 6.00 18.14
C THR A 93 54.14 5.78 16.63
N THR A 94 54.50 6.86 15.92
CA THR A 94 55.00 6.92 14.52
C THR A 94 56.43 6.36 14.37
N GLY A 95 56.98 5.99 13.21
CA GLY A 95 56.54 6.12 11.79
C GLY A 95 57.71 6.61 10.88
N THR A 96 57.72 6.31 9.58
CA THR A 96 58.77 6.78 8.63
C THR A 96 58.25 6.94 7.19
N THR A 97 58.96 7.66 6.29
CA THR A 97 58.41 8.24 5.04
C THR A 97 59.43 8.43 3.88
N ASN A 98 58.90 8.66 2.67
CA ASN A 98 59.57 9.12 1.41
C ASN A 98 60.48 8.09 0.69
N GLY A 99 60.66 8.08 -0.64
CA GLY A 99 60.16 8.90 -1.77
C GLY A 99 60.60 8.27 -3.12
N GLN A 100 60.49 8.88 -4.32
CA GLN A 100 59.91 10.17 -4.72
C GLN A 100 59.54 10.21 -6.26
N THR A 101 59.70 11.34 -6.95
CA THR A 101 59.17 11.72 -8.29
C THR A 101 60.09 11.42 -9.50
N ALA A 102 59.53 11.21 -10.72
CA ALA A 102 59.88 11.84 -12.03
C ALA A 102 59.76 10.93 -13.30
N THR A 103 59.81 11.52 -14.51
CA THR A 103 59.34 10.94 -15.79
C THR A 103 60.31 11.03 -16.99
N THR A 104 60.46 9.94 -17.75
CA THR A 104 60.79 9.76 -19.21
C THR A 104 60.69 8.24 -19.51
N GLY A 105 60.51 7.66 -20.71
CA GLY A 105 60.62 8.11 -22.11
C GLY A 105 61.92 7.58 -22.76
N THR A 106 62.00 6.99 -23.97
CA THR A 106 61.05 6.59 -25.06
C THR A 106 61.82 5.65 -26.04
N THR A 107 61.33 4.83 -27.01
CA THR A 107 60.06 4.18 -27.47
C THR A 107 60.42 3.38 -28.77
N LYS A 108 59.85 2.18 -29.08
CA LYS A 108 59.70 1.54 -30.45
C LYS A 108 59.14 0.09 -30.33
N ASP A 109 58.47 -0.54 -31.32
CA ASP A 109 58.11 -0.13 -32.68
C ASP A 109 56.77 -0.73 -33.22
N GLN A 110 56.00 0.12 -33.91
CA GLN A 110 55.12 -0.07 -35.09
C GLN A 110 54.31 -1.36 -35.43
N THR A 111 53.02 -1.14 -35.73
CA THR A 111 52.50 -1.26 -37.12
C THR A 111 51.33 -0.28 -37.35
N ALA A 112 51.00 0.06 -38.62
CA ALA A 112 50.05 1.13 -39.00
C ALA A 112 48.73 0.55 -39.59
N THR A 113 47.65 1.28 -39.87
CA THR A 113 47.54 2.46 -40.78
C THR A 113 46.25 3.27 -40.52
N THR A 114 46.21 4.53 -40.96
CA THR A 114 45.09 5.48 -40.79
C THR A 114 44.56 6.04 -42.13
N GLY A 115 43.36 6.63 -42.12
CA GLY A 115 42.76 7.37 -43.25
C GLY A 115 41.65 8.32 -42.78
N THR A 116 41.51 9.51 -43.41
CA THR A 116 40.58 10.57 -43.00
C THR A 116 40.16 11.48 -44.17
N THR A 117 39.17 12.36 -43.95
CA THR A 117 38.71 13.50 -44.82
C THR A 117 37.92 13.15 -46.09
N LYS A 118 37.13 14.04 -46.74
CA LYS A 118 36.25 15.19 -46.33
C LYS A 118 35.55 15.74 -47.60
N ASP A 119 34.50 16.57 -47.42
CA ASP A 119 33.94 17.60 -48.35
C ASP A 119 33.04 17.21 -49.56
N GLN A 120 31.89 17.92 -49.63
CA GLN A 120 31.15 18.43 -50.83
C GLN A 120 30.48 17.46 -51.84
N ALA A 121 29.40 17.81 -52.58
CA ALA A 121 28.34 18.84 -52.41
C ALA A 121 27.20 18.66 -53.47
N ALA A 122 26.00 19.22 -53.19
CA ALA A 122 25.02 19.80 -54.16
C ALA A 122 24.35 18.92 -55.26
N THR A 123 23.21 19.27 -55.90
CA THR A 123 21.96 20.00 -55.53
C THR A 123 20.88 19.82 -56.62
N THR A 124 19.63 19.53 -56.23
CA THR A 124 18.35 19.85 -56.95
C THR A 124 17.23 19.70 -55.91
N ALA A 125 16.36 20.66 -55.58
CA ALA A 125 15.39 21.42 -56.39
C ALA A 125 14.34 20.49 -57.05
N THR A 126 13.02 20.71 -56.96
CA THR A 126 12.25 21.98 -56.76
C THR A 126 10.97 21.74 -55.94
N ALA A 127 10.32 22.80 -55.43
CA ALA A 127 9.03 22.74 -54.72
C ALA A 127 7.87 23.35 -55.52
N THR A 128 6.65 22.82 -55.35
CA THR A 128 5.41 23.48 -55.79
C THR A 128 4.25 23.14 -54.85
N THR A 129 3.33 24.09 -54.68
CA THR A 129 2.03 23.96 -53.99
C THR A 129 0.94 24.57 -54.88
N LYS A 130 -0.34 24.19 -54.66
CA LYS A 130 -1.65 24.71 -55.17
C LYS A 130 -2.57 23.53 -55.57
N ASP A 131 -3.91 23.62 -55.57
CA ASP A 131 -4.85 24.65 -55.07
C ASP A 131 -6.26 24.03 -54.87
N GLN A 132 -6.99 24.46 -53.83
CA GLN A 132 -8.47 24.48 -53.73
C GLN A 132 -9.22 23.11 -53.86
N ALA A 133 -10.53 22.96 -53.63
CA ALA A 133 -11.62 23.92 -53.36
C ALA A 133 -12.66 23.41 -52.31
N THR A 134 -13.76 24.17 -52.16
CA THR A 134 -14.96 23.90 -51.34
C THR A 134 -15.82 22.74 -51.93
N THR A 135 -16.96 22.27 -51.38
CA THR A 135 -18.10 22.99 -50.76
C THR A 135 -19.08 22.04 -50.01
N THR A 136 -20.09 22.64 -49.36
CA THR A 136 -21.25 22.05 -48.62
C THR A 136 -22.07 20.96 -49.32
N GLY A 137 -22.73 20.10 -48.51
CA GLY A 137 -23.90 19.29 -48.89
C GLY A 137 -24.56 18.61 -47.68
N THR A 138 -25.89 18.57 -47.61
CA THR A 138 -26.69 18.09 -46.45
C THR A 138 -27.79 17.11 -46.91
N THR A 139 -28.41 16.39 -45.95
CA THR A 139 -29.77 15.76 -46.04
C THR A 139 -29.99 14.61 -47.04
N LYS A 140 -31.01 13.73 -46.94
CA LYS A 140 -31.74 13.09 -45.79
C LYS A 140 -32.74 12.04 -46.34
N ASP A 141 -33.04 10.99 -45.57
CA ASP A 141 -34.26 10.14 -45.60
C ASP A 141 -34.64 9.30 -46.86
N GLN A 142 -35.61 8.40 -46.61
CA GLN A 142 -36.44 7.56 -47.50
C GLN A 142 -35.78 6.32 -48.12
N THR A 143 -36.15 5.05 -47.88
CA THR A 143 -37.39 4.29 -47.51
C THR A 143 -38.10 3.63 -48.70
N THR A 144 -38.73 2.46 -48.43
CA THR A 144 -39.56 1.58 -49.28
C THR A 144 -38.82 0.66 -50.27
N ALA A 145 -39.35 -0.51 -50.68
CA ALA A 145 -40.24 -1.48 -50.00
C ALA A 145 -40.36 -2.78 -50.84
N THR A 146 -40.87 -3.86 -50.22
CA THR A 146 -41.54 -5.04 -50.85
C THR A 146 -40.79 -5.94 -51.84
N GLY A 147 -41.05 -7.26 -51.78
CA GLY A 147 -40.47 -8.23 -52.72
C GLY A 147 -40.66 -9.70 -52.31
N THR A 148 -41.90 -10.16 -52.16
CA THR A 148 -42.24 -11.57 -51.83
C THR A 148 -42.58 -12.39 -53.08
N THR A 149 -42.09 -13.63 -53.15
CA THR A 149 -42.65 -14.72 -54.00
C THR A 149 -42.48 -16.07 -53.31
N ASN A 150 -43.49 -16.94 -53.41
CA ASN A 150 -43.46 -18.34 -52.97
C ASN A 150 -42.91 -19.26 -54.06
N ASP A 151 -42.57 -20.51 -53.69
CA ASP A 151 -42.94 -21.80 -54.34
C ASP A 151 -41.85 -22.89 -54.13
N GLN A 152 -42.12 -24.20 -54.16
CA GLN A 152 -43.32 -24.95 -53.74
C GLN A 152 -42.95 -26.43 -53.50
N THR A 153 -43.78 -27.17 -52.75
CA THR A 153 -43.99 -28.64 -52.73
C THR A 153 -42.89 -29.62 -53.21
N THR A 154 -42.63 -30.64 -52.38
CA THR A 154 -42.99 -32.05 -52.72
C THR A 154 -43.04 -32.92 -51.46
N ALA A 155 -43.63 -34.13 -51.56
CA ALA A 155 -43.95 -35.01 -50.42
C ALA A 155 -43.76 -36.51 -50.78
N THR A 156 -44.35 -37.43 -49.98
CA THR A 156 -44.49 -38.91 -50.14
C THR A 156 -43.34 -39.80 -49.59
N THR A 157 -43.54 -41.02 -49.04
CA THR A 157 -44.68 -41.74 -48.36
C THR A 157 -44.18 -43.03 -47.65
N GLY A 158 -44.97 -43.63 -46.75
CA GLY A 158 -44.74 -44.95 -46.09
C GLY A 158 -44.74 -44.82 -44.55
N THR A 159 -45.59 -45.44 -43.70
CA THR A 159 -46.54 -46.59 -43.74
C THR A 159 -45.87 -47.98 -43.90
N ALA A 160 -46.21 -49.04 -43.12
CA ALA A 160 -47.31 -49.24 -42.14
C ALA A 160 -47.05 -50.32 -41.05
N ASN A 161 -47.86 -50.27 -39.97
CA ASN A 161 -48.41 -51.34 -39.09
C ASN A 161 -47.62 -52.61 -38.66
N SER A 162 -47.69 -52.92 -37.36
CA SER A 162 -48.41 -54.11 -36.85
C SER A 162 -48.92 -53.92 -35.40
N GLN A 163 -49.80 -54.81 -34.91
CA GLN A 163 -50.47 -54.79 -33.59
C GLN A 163 -50.50 -56.21 -32.94
N ILE A 164 -51.06 -56.33 -31.72
CA ILE A 164 -51.42 -57.56 -30.95
C ILE A 164 -50.19 -58.20 -30.25
N GLY A 165 -50.23 -58.74 -29.01
CA GLY A 165 -51.28 -58.88 -27.95
C GLY A 165 -51.22 -60.26 -27.24
N THR A 166 -51.75 -60.55 -26.03
CA THR A 166 -52.41 -59.79 -24.93
C THR A 166 -52.46 -60.64 -23.61
N LYS A 167 -52.59 -60.01 -22.41
CA LYS A 167 -52.94 -60.61 -21.07
C LYS A 167 -51.87 -61.49 -20.39
N ASP A 168 -51.75 -61.66 -19.06
CA ASP A 168 -52.70 -61.76 -17.91
C ASP A 168 -52.34 -60.81 -16.72
N GLN A 169 -53.12 -60.52 -15.67
CA GLN A 169 -54.26 -61.10 -14.90
C GLN A 169 -53.96 -61.97 -13.65
N THR A 170 -53.81 -61.30 -12.50
CA THR A 170 -54.40 -61.54 -11.14
C THR A 170 -54.21 -60.21 -10.36
N GLY A 171 -54.97 -59.76 -9.35
CA GLY A 171 -55.83 -60.38 -8.33
C GLY A 171 -55.21 -60.09 -6.94
N THR A 172 -55.87 -59.53 -5.90
CA THR A 172 -57.29 -59.21 -5.66
C THR A 172 -57.53 -58.20 -4.50
N THR A 173 -58.62 -57.41 -4.60
CA THR A 173 -59.58 -56.97 -3.54
C THR A 173 -59.25 -56.00 -2.38
N ASN A 174 -60.13 -54.97 -2.27
CA ASN A 174 -60.75 -54.38 -1.04
C ASN A 174 -59.90 -53.45 -0.11
N HIS A 175 -60.45 -52.43 0.57
CA HIS A 175 -61.85 -51.99 0.75
C HIS A 175 -61.99 -50.46 1.02
N LYS A 176 -63.15 -49.86 0.71
CA LYS A 176 -63.71 -48.61 1.32
C LYS A 176 -64.34 -48.97 2.70
N PRO A 177 -64.78 -48.07 3.64
CA PRO A 177 -65.29 -46.68 3.50
C PRO A 177 -64.79 -45.70 4.64
N ASP A 178 -65.19 -44.43 4.86
CA ASP A 178 -65.87 -43.37 4.09
C ASP A 178 -65.55 -41.92 4.61
N SER A 179 -66.24 -40.90 4.06
CA SER A 179 -66.41 -39.50 4.55
C SER A 179 -67.24 -39.41 5.88
N PRO A 180 -67.37 -38.27 6.62
CA PRO A 180 -67.34 -36.81 6.25
C PRO A 180 -66.45 -35.93 7.19
N GLY A 181 -66.41 -34.59 7.19
CA GLY A 181 -67.00 -33.48 6.40
C GLY A 181 -67.02 -32.13 7.18
N SER A 182 -67.50 -31.02 6.59
CA SER A 182 -67.53 -29.63 7.14
C SER A 182 -66.15 -28.93 7.23
N SER A 183 -65.88 -27.66 6.87
CA SER A 183 -66.57 -26.33 6.93
C SER A 183 -66.58 -25.71 8.36
N THR A 184 -66.29 -24.42 8.62
CA THR A 184 -65.97 -23.20 7.80
C THR A 184 -64.74 -22.46 8.43
N GLY A 185 -64.28 -21.23 8.11
CA GLY A 185 -64.76 -20.12 7.25
C GLY A 185 -63.99 -18.78 7.46
N ASN A 186 -64.44 -17.71 6.79
CA ASN A 186 -64.20 -16.25 7.02
C ASN A 186 -62.78 -15.60 7.00
N THR A 187 -62.47 -14.93 5.87
CA THR A 187 -62.21 -13.47 5.70
C THR A 187 -61.67 -12.62 6.88
N PRO A 188 -60.70 -11.69 6.66
CA PRO A 188 -60.97 -10.46 5.87
C PRO A 188 -59.92 -10.09 4.78
N LYS A 189 -60.01 -8.87 4.24
CA LYS A 189 -59.53 -8.43 2.91
C LYS A 189 -58.86 -7.04 2.96
N ALA A 190 -58.00 -6.75 1.97
CA ALA A 190 -57.49 -5.41 1.55
C ALA A 190 -56.39 -4.79 2.45
N PRO A 191 -55.58 -3.82 1.93
CA PRO A 191 -55.68 -3.15 0.62
C PRO A 191 -54.60 -3.52 -0.42
N ASP A 192 -54.82 -3.02 -1.64
CA ASP A 192 -53.99 -3.10 -2.83
C ASP A 192 -53.30 -1.74 -3.09
N SER A 193 -52.08 -1.75 -3.62
CA SER A 193 -51.37 -0.56 -4.09
C SER A 193 -50.24 -0.96 -5.06
N GLY A 194 -50.57 -1.14 -6.34
CA GLY A 194 -49.58 -1.36 -7.39
C GLY A 194 -48.81 -0.10 -7.80
N ASP A 195 -47.63 -0.28 -8.38
CA ASP A 195 -46.95 0.69 -9.22
C ASP A 195 -46.39 -0.01 -10.48
N GLN A 196 -46.16 0.73 -11.56
CA GLN A 196 -45.76 0.19 -12.86
C GLN A 196 -44.25 0.32 -13.10
N SER A 197 -43.62 -0.76 -13.54
CA SER A 197 -42.28 -0.72 -14.16
C SER A 197 -42.29 -1.51 -15.46
N THR A 198 -41.68 -0.95 -16.50
CA THR A 198 -41.86 -1.41 -17.89
C THR A 198 -40.58 -1.90 -18.55
N GLY A 199 -40.59 -3.16 -19.00
CA GLY A 199 -39.89 -3.60 -20.21
C GLY A 199 -38.40 -3.96 -20.06
N GLY A 200 -38.12 -5.26 -20.06
CA GLY A 200 -36.75 -5.79 -20.09
C GLY A 200 -36.73 -7.32 -20.19
N LYS A 201 -37.31 -7.89 -21.26
CA LYS A 201 -37.28 -9.36 -21.46
C LYS A 201 -35.90 -9.81 -21.99
N THR A 202 -35.22 -10.61 -21.18
CA THR A 202 -34.27 -11.63 -21.62
C THR A 202 -34.91 -13.00 -21.36
N ASP A 203 -34.76 -13.95 -22.28
CA ASP A 203 -35.41 -15.26 -22.18
C ASP A 203 -34.65 -16.20 -21.22
N VAL A 204 -34.85 -15.98 -19.92
CA VAL A 204 -34.43 -16.92 -18.86
C VAL A 204 -35.33 -18.17 -18.91
N PRO A 205 -34.78 -19.39 -18.97
CA PRO A 205 -35.58 -20.62 -18.91
C PRO A 205 -36.33 -20.73 -17.58
N THR A 206 -37.66 -20.70 -17.62
CA THR A 206 -38.49 -20.92 -16.43
C THR A 206 -38.40 -22.39 -16.01
N VAL A 207 -37.69 -22.65 -14.91
CA VAL A 207 -37.74 -23.93 -14.20
C VAL A 207 -39.18 -24.18 -13.73
N PRO A 208 -39.74 -25.39 -13.83
CA PRO A 208 -41.09 -25.68 -13.33
C PRO A 208 -41.22 -25.41 -11.83
N GLU A 209 -42.34 -24.84 -11.40
CA GLU A 209 -42.67 -24.70 -9.99
C GLU A 209 -42.70 -26.09 -9.32
N ASN A 210 -41.95 -26.28 -8.24
CA ASN A 210 -41.94 -27.52 -7.46
C ASN A 210 -42.86 -27.36 -6.22
N PRO A 211 -44.08 -27.93 -6.21
CA PRO A 211 -45.11 -27.58 -5.24
C PRO A 211 -45.02 -28.38 -3.93
N GLU A 212 -43.85 -28.47 -3.30
CA GLU A 212 -43.68 -29.24 -2.05
C GLU A 212 -42.75 -28.56 -1.02
N SER A 213 -42.85 -27.24 -0.86
CA SER A 213 -42.17 -26.47 0.18
C SER A 213 -42.83 -26.62 1.57
N SER A 214 -43.05 -27.86 2.03
CA SER A 214 -43.68 -28.15 3.33
C SER A 214 -42.81 -29.02 4.22
N LYS A 215 -42.28 -28.43 5.30
CA LYS A 215 -41.39 -29.05 6.31
C LYS A 215 -40.11 -29.63 5.73
N ALA A 216 -39.09 -28.80 5.58
CA ALA A 216 -37.72 -29.25 5.38
C ALA A 216 -37.27 -30.12 6.58
N THR A 217 -37.16 -31.43 6.37
CA THR A 217 -36.46 -32.33 7.30
C THR A 217 -34.98 -32.31 6.95
N ASN A 218 -34.13 -31.83 7.88
CA ASN A 218 -32.68 -32.05 7.78
C ASN A 218 -32.44 -33.57 7.80
N GLY A 219 -32.05 -34.13 6.65
CA GLY A 219 -32.14 -35.57 6.42
C GLY A 219 -31.62 -36.04 5.07
N GLY A 220 -30.47 -35.51 4.62
CA GLY A 220 -29.61 -36.32 3.75
C GLY A 220 -29.19 -37.60 4.50
N PRO A 221 -28.90 -38.72 3.81
CA PRO A 221 -28.44 -39.94 4.48
C PRO A 221 -27.27 -39.67 5.43
N VAL A 222 -27.40 -40.14 6.68
CA VAL A 222 -26.41 -39.95 7.74
C VAL A 222 -25.21 -40.85 7.47
N THR A 223 -24.02 -40.25 7.41
CA THR A 223 -22.74 -40.95 7.21
C THR A 223 -22.38 -41.79 8.42
N SER A 224 -21.79 -42.98 8.22
CA SER A 224 -21.44 -43.94 9.28
C SER A 224 -20.34 -43.45 10.23
N LEU A 225 -19.61 -42.41 9.84
CA LEU A 225 -18.55 -41.78 10.61
C LEU A 225 -19.13 -40.56 11.35
N PRO A 226 -19.02 -40.48 12.68
CA PRO A 226 -19.61 -39.39 13.45
C PRO A 226 -18.79 -38.10 13.29
N LYS A 227 -19.47 -36.97 13.13
CA LYS A 227 -18.85 -35.65 13.20
C LYS A 227 -18.25 -35.39 14.59
N LYS A 228 -16.98 -35.02 14.64
CA LYS A 228 -16.22 -34.82 15.89
C LYS A 228 -16.54 -33.49 16.58
N TYR A 229 -16.55 -32.38 15.84
CA TYR A 229 -16.82 -31.05 16.39
C TYR A 229 -18.29 -30.67 16.21
N GLN A 230 -19.00 -30.56 17.33
CA GLN A 230 -20.42 -30.25 17.43
C GLN A 230 -20.64 -29.41 18.69
N SER A 231 -21.56 -28.45 18.63
CA SER A 231 -21.85 -27.58 19.77
C SER A 231 -22.62 -28.33 20.88
N GLU A 232 -22.26 -28.12 22.15
CA GLU A 232 -22.92 -28.77 23.29
C GLU A 232 -24.43 -28.43 23.36
N ASP A 233 -25.29 -29.43 23.58
CA ASP A 233 -26.73 -29.23 23.78
C ASP A 233 -27.04 -28.74 25.21
N ILE A 234 -26.97 -27.42 25.37
CA ILE A 234 -27.25 -26.71 26.63
C ILE A 234 -28.72 -26.30 26.78
N THR A 235 -29.64 -26.82 25.97
CA THR A 235 -31.07 -26.48 26.06
C THR A 235 -31.66 -26.77 27.46
N GLY A 236 -31.12 -27.80 28.14
CA GLY A 236 -31.49 -28.19 29.51
C GLY A 236 -30.63 -27.61 30.64
N GLU A 237 -29.67 -26.71 30.37
CA GLU A 237 -28.74 -26.20 31.41
C GLU A 237 -29.48 -25.50 32.56
N ASN A 238 -29.04 -25.76 33.79
CA ASN A 238 -29.76 -25.31 34.99
C ASN A 238 -29.24 -23.97 35.50
N ILE A 239 -30.07 -22.94 35.32
CA ILE A 239 -29.84 -21.59 35.84
C ILE A 239 -30.42 -21.38 37.26
N THR A 240 -31.29 -22.28 37.74
CA THR A 240 -31.96 -22.19 39.04
C THR A 240 -31.08 -22.78 40.16
N ASN A 241 -30.86 -22.03 41.23
CA ASN A 241 -29.97 -22.38 42.35
C ASN A 241 -28.51 -22.64 41.95
N ASN A 242 -28.08 -22.24 40.75
CA ASN A 242 -26.73 -22.41 40.26
C ASN A 242 -25.76 -21.44 40.96
N ALA A 243 -25.00 -21.94 41.93
CA ALA A 243 -24.12 -21.12 42.76
C ALA A 243 -23.02 -20.39 41.97
N LYS A 244 -22.47 -20.99 40.91
CA LYS A 244 -21.48 -20.35 40.03
C LYS A 244 -22.11 -19.18 39.26
N LEU A 245 -23.26 -19.41 38.62
CA LEU A 245 -24.00 -18.37 37.90
C LEU A 245 -24.42 -17.24 38.85
N ASN A 246 -24.98 -17.56 40.02
CA ASN A 246 -25.42 -16.57 40.99
C ASN A 246 -24.26 -15.68 41.49
N ALA A 247 -23.08 -16.27 41.72
CA ALA A 247 -21.88 -15.51 42.07
C ALA A 247 -21.41 -14.60 40.92
N PHE A 248 -21.45 -15.09 39.68
CA PHE A 248 -21.14 -14.29 38.49
C PHE A 248 -22.11 -13.11 38.29
N LEU A 249 -23.42 -13.37 38.35
CA LEU A 249 -24.48 -12.35 38.21
C LEU A 249 -24.43 -11.30 39.33
N ALA A 250 -23.92 -11.65 40.52
CA ALA A 250 -23.73 -10.70 41.62
C ALA A 250 -22.56 -9.72 41.43
N THR A 251 -21.67 -9.93 40.44
CA THR A 251 -20.53 -9.02 40.19
C THR A 251 -20.94 -7.71 39.51
N ASP A 252 -21.95 -7.73 38.63
CA ASP A 252 -22.60 -6.56 38.06
C ASP A 252 -24.11 -6.83 37.92
N THR A 253 -24.89 -6.33 38.87
CA THR A 253 -26.35 -6.49 38.88
C THR A 253 -27.05 -5.70 37.77
N THR A 254 -26.39 -4.69 37.18
CA THR A 254 -26.95 -3.88 36.09
C THR A 254 -26.81 -4.62 34.76
N LYS A 255 -25.66 -5.23 34.48
CA LYS A 255 -25.50 -6.15 33.34
C LYS A 255 -26.29 -7.43 33.52
N ALA A 256 -26.34 -8.00 34.73
CA ALA A 256 -27.16 -9.17 35.03
C ALA A 256 -28.65 -8.96 34.68
N GLY A 257 -29.18 -7.75 34.92
CA GLY A 257 -30.54 -7.36 34.54
C GLY A 257 -30.82 -7.28 33.03
N LYS A 258 -29.77 -7.26 32.18
CA LYS A 258 -29.89 -7.30 30.71
C LYS A 258 -29.87 -8.72 30.14
N LEU A 259 -29.47 -9.73 30.93
CA LEU A 259 -29.35 -11.12 30.46
C LEU A 259 -30.72 -11.84 30.56
N ASN A 260 -31.15 -12.44 29.45
CA ASN A 260 -32.28 -13.36 29.45
C ASN A 260 -31.84 -14.80 29.84
N ASP A 261 -32.77 -15.74 29.84
CA ASP A 261 -32.50 -17.10 30.31
C ASP A 261 -31.66 -17.92 29.32
N THR A 262 -31.67 -17.60 28.02
CA THR A 262 -30.75 -18.14 27.01
C THR A 262 -29.30 -17.75 27.34
N ALA A 263 -29.05 -16.45 27.52
CA ALA A 263 -27.72 -15.95 27.85
C ALA A 263 -27.22 -16.50 29.20
N LYS A 264 -28.10 -16.62 30.20
CA LYS A 264 -27.78 -17.27 31.49
C LYS A 264 -27.44 -18.75 31.34
N LYS A 265 -28.09 -19.51 30.44
CA LYS A 265 -27.73 -20.91 30.16
C LYS A 265 -26.34 -21.03 29.55
N ILE A 266 -26.03 -20.22 28.53
CA ILE A 266 -24.69 -20.19 27.90
C ILE A 266 -23.62 -19.90 28.95
N ILE A 267 -23.83 -18.88 29.79
CA ILE A 267 -22.91 -18.51 30.87
C ILE A 267 -22.83 -19.60 31.95
N ALA A 268 -23.94 -20.24 32.32
CA ALA A 268 -23.96 -21.32 33.30
C ALA A 268 -23.17 -22.56 32.84
N ALA A 269 -23.34 -22.97 31.58
CA ALA A 269 -22.62 -24.07 30.97
C ALA A 269 -21.12 -23.77 30.86
N ALA A 270 -20.75 -22.59 30.34
CA ALA A 270 -19.37 -22.14 30.28
C ALA A 270 -18.72 -22.10 31.68
N LEU A 271 -19.41 -21.59 32.70
CA LEU A 271 -18.93 -21.60 34.09
C LEU A 271 -18.86 -23.01 34.67
N ARG A 272 -19.75 -23.95 34.30
CA ARG A 272 -19.66 -25.38 34.64
C ARG A 272 -18.33 -25.95 34.13
N GLU A 273 -17.99 -25.69 32.88
CA GLU A 273 -16.78 -26.14 32.17
C GLU A 273 -15.49 -25.43 32.62
N GLY A 274 -15.60 -24.36 33.40
CA GLY A 274 -14.45 -23.67 34.01
C GLY A 274 -14.02 -22.39 33.30
N SER A 275 -14.90 -21.79 32.50
CA SER A 275 -14.68 -20.49 31.87
C SER A 275 -14.25 -19.41 32.88
N SER A 276 -13.27 -18.60 32.48
CA SER A 276 -12.78 -17.44 33.22
C SER A 276 -13.46 -16.12 32.81
N VAL A 277 -14.61 -16.20 32.12
CA VAL A 277 -15.40 -15.04 31.70
C VAL A 277 -15.80 -14.15 32.89
N THR A 278 -15.80 -12.85 32.66
CA THR A 278 -16.17 -11.81 33.63
C THR A 278 -17.28 -10.92 33.08
N MET A 279 -18.04 -10.25 33.96
CA MET A 279 -19.05 -9.28 33.54
C MET A 279 -18.47 -8.12 32.72
N ASP A 280 -17.21 -7.73 32.93
CA ASP A 280 -16.56 -6.68 32.14
C ASP A 280 -16.41 -7.04 30.65
N GLN A 281 -16.15 -8.31 30.36
CA GLN A 281 -16.04 -8.84 28.99
C GLN A 281 -17.39 -8.93 28.26
N LEU A 282 -18.51 -8.97 29.00
CA LEU A 282 -19.84 -8.87 28.42
C LEU A 282 -20.15 -7.40 28.07
N THR A 283 -19.84 -7.04 26.82
CA THR A 283 -20.26 -5.76 26.22
C THR A 283 -21.76 -5.78 25.91
N ASP A 284 -22.38 -4.61 25.72
CA ASP A 284 -23.81 -4.55 25.38
C ASP A 284 -24.12 -5.27 24.05
N SER A 285 -23.19 -5.23 23.08
CA SER A 285 -23.29 -6.02 21.84
C SER A 285 -23.22 -7.53 22.09
N ALA A 286 -22.31 -7.98 22.95
CA ALA A 286 -22.21 -9.40 23.30
C ALA A 286 -23.46 -9.88 24.06
N ILE A 287 -24.03 -9.04 24.94
CA ILE A 287 -25.29 -9.33 25.64
C ILE A 287 -26.47 -9.43 24.66
N ASP A 288 -26.56 -8.52 23.68
CA ASP A 288 -27.60 -8.56 22.63
C ASP A 288 -27.52 -9.84 21.79
N VAL A 289 -26.31 -10.26 21.39
CA VAL A 289 -26.08 -11.51 20.65
C VAL A 289 -26.42 -12.73 21.52
N LEU A 290 -25.90 -12.83 22.74
CA LEU A 290 -26.16 -13.95 23.66
C LEU A 290 -27.65 -14.09 24.02
N ASN A 291 -28.39 -12.99 24.09
CA ASN A 291 -29.84 -13.01 24.30
C ASN A 291 -30.62 -13.57 23.09
N LYS A 292 -30.05 -13.58 21.88
CA LYS A 292 -30.69 -13.98 20.63
C LYS A 292 -30.25 -15.35 20.09
N VAL A 293 -29.23 -15.98 20.70
CA VAL A 293 -28.74 -17.31 20.31
C VAL A 293 -29.88 -18.33 20.29
N ASP A 294 -30.00 -19.06 19.19
CA ASP A 294 -30.88 -20.22 19.10
C ASP A 294 -30.14 -21.48 19.58
N LEU A 295 -30.48 -21.97 20.77
CA LEU A 295 -29.95 -23.20 21.34
C LEU A 295 -30.57 -24.47 20.75
N PHE A 296 -31.65 -24.36 19.97
CA PHE A 296 -32.23 -25.48 19.22
C PHE A 296 -31.57 -25.66 17.84
N ASN A 297 -30.79 -24.67 17.37
CA ASN A 297 -29.90 -24.82 16.22
C ASN A 297 -28.76 -25.79 16.57
N LYS A 298 -28.91 -27.06 16.20
CA LYS A 298 -27.86 -28.08 16.35
C LYS A 298 -26.88 -28.05 15.19
N THR A 299 -25.64 -28.47 15.44
CA THR A 299 -24.63 -28.61 14.39
C THR A 299 -25.11 -29.54 13.30
N MET A 300 -25.21 -29.04 12.07
CA MET A 300 -25.45 -29.87 10.89
C MET A 300 -24.14 -30.60 10.52
N ASP A 301 -24.25 -31.84 10.05
CA ASP A 301 -23.12 -32.63 9.58
C ASP A 301 -22.27 -31.87 8.54
N ASN A 302 -22.93 -31.27 7.54
CA ASN A 302 -22.29 -30.53 6.44
C ASN A 302 -21.82 -29.09 6.78
N GLN A 303 -22.06 -28.59 7.99
CA GLN A 303 -21.64 -27.23 8.41
C GLN A 303 -20.20 -27.27 8.93
N TYR A 304 -19.23 -26.77 8.19
CA TYR A 304 -17.86 -26.61 8.69
C TYR A 304 -17.85 -25.55 9.82
N THR A 305 -17.33 -25.90 10.99
CA THR A 305 -17.50 -25.12 12.23
C THR A 305 -16.29 -24.23 12.54
N LEU A 306 -16.45 -23.24 13.41
CA LEU A 306 -15.30 -22.44 13.91
C LEU A 306 -14.29 -23.34 14.63
N LYS A 307 -14.76 -24.40 15.32
CA LYS A 307 -13.88 -25.33 16.02
C LYS A 307 -13.08 -26.24 15.07
N ASP A 308 -13.61 -26.54 13.88
CA ASP A 308 -12.83 -27.19 12.82
C ASP A 308 -11.67 -26.26 12.39
N TYR A 309 -11.97 -24.99 12.08
CA TYR A 309 -10.95 -23.99 11.71
C TYR A 309 -9.86 -23.78 12.80
N ASP A 310 -10.23 -23.75 14.08
CA ASP A 310 -9.28 -23.70 15.22
C ASP A 310 -8.37 -24.96 15.24
N SER A 311 -8.95 -26.15 15.04
CA SER A 311 -8.20 -27.41 15.03
C SER A 311 -7.21 -27.51 13.86
N ILE A 312 -7.64 -27.15 12.63
CA ILE A 312 -6.72 -27.16 11.46
C ILE A 312 -5.61 -26.13 11.63
N THR A 313 -5.92 -24.95 12.19
CA THR A 313 -4.93 -23.88 12.43
C THR A 313 -3.84 -24.37 13.38
N ASN A 314 -4.21 -25.03 14.47
CA ASN A 314 -3.25 -25.63 15.39
C ASN A 314 -2.37 -26.70 14.71
N LYS A 315 -2.94 -27.57 13.86
CA LYS A 315 -2.17 -28.56 13.07
C LYS A 315 -1.18 -27.90 12.09
N VAL A 316 -1.60 -26.84 11.38
CA VAL A 316 -0.73 -26.10 10.44
C VAL A 316 0.40 -25.38 11.20
N VAL A 317 0.08 -24.64 12.26
CA VAL A 317 1.06 -23.93 13.12
C VAL A 317 2.09 -24.88 13.73
N THR A 318 1.66 -26.07 14.17
CA THR A 318 2.55 -27.10 14.74
C THR A 318 3.26 -27.96 13.69
N ARG A 319 2.87 -27.86 12.41
CA ARG A 319 3.29 -28.74 11.31
C ARG A 319 3.09 -30.22 11.67
N ASP A 320 1.84 -30.58 11.94
CA ASP A 320 1.45 -31.95 12.26
C ASP A 320 1.93 -32.96 11.20
N LYS A 321 2.56 -34.05 11.65
CA LYS A 321 3.30 -34.98 10.79
C LYS A 321 2.45 -35.78 9.79
N ASP A 322 1.14 -35.87 10.01
CA ASP A 322 0.25 -36.66 9.16
C ASP A 322 -0.51 -35.78 8.14
N THR A 323 -0.44 -34.46 8.30
CA THR A 323 -1.11 -33.45 7.44
C THR A 323 -0.15 -32.43 6.84
N GLN A 324 1.08 -32.28 7.32
CA GLN A 324 2.07 -31.34 6.76
C GLN A 324 2.41 -31.70 5.31
N MET A 325 2.30 -30.73 4.39
CA MET A 325 2.74 -30.88 3.00
C MET A 325 4.24 -31.26 2.90
N PRO A 326 4.63 -32.24 2.06
CA PRO A 326 6.02 -32.68 1.91
C PRO A 326 6.95 -31.52 1.52
N LEU A 327 8.11 -31.44 2.15
CA LEU A 327 9.09 -30.39 1.84
C LEU A 327 9.83 -30.73 0.54
N THR A 328 9.89 -29.78 -0.38
CA THR A 328 10.60 -29.87 -1.66
C THR A 328 11.87 -29.02 -1.62
N LYS A 329 12.99 -29.47 -2.21
CA LYS A 329 14.21 -28.66 -2.35
C LYS A 329 14.01 -27.55 -3.38
N GLY A 330 13.88 -26.30 -2.96
CA GLY A 330 13.61 -25.15 -3.83
C GLY A 330 14.64 -24.95 -4.94
N ASP A 331 15.90 -25.35 -4.72
CA ASP A 331 16.98 -25.27 -5.73
C ASP A 331 16.85 -26.31 -6.87
N LYS A 332 15.96 -27.31 -6.72
CA LYS A 332 15.62 -28.30 -7.75
C LYS A 332 14.33 -27.99 -8.52
N VAL A 333 13.51 -27.06 -8.03
CA VAL A 333 12.22 -26.72 -8.67
C VAL A 333 12.45 -25.86 -9.91
N VAL A 334 12.35 -26.47 -11.09
CA VAL A 334 12.47 -25.79 -12.39
C VAL A 334 11.15 -25.15 -12.81
N ASN A 335 11.20 -24.17 -13.72
CA ASN A 335 10.02 -23.75 -14.47
C ASN A 335 9.71 -24.82 -15.52
N MET A 336 8.44 -25.03 -15.82
CA MET A 336 8.00 -25.91 -16.91
C MET A 336 8.57 -25.44 -18.27
N PRO A 337 9.42 -26.23 -18.96
CA PRO A 337 10.12 -25.77 -20.17
C PRO A 337 9.16 -25.38 -21.31
N ALA A 338 7.98 -26.02 -21.37
CA ALA A 338 6.93 -25.71 -22.33
C ALA A 338 6.38 -24.27 -22.24
N LEU A 339 6.68 -23.54 -21.15
CA LEU A 339 6.14 -22.21 -20.87
C LEU A 339 7.09 -21.04 -21.19
N GLU A 340 8.29 -21.31 -21.72
CA GLU A 340 9.27 -20.27 -22.04
C GLU A 340 8.78 -19.31 -23.15
N SER A 341 8.06 -19.84 -24.15
CA SER A 341 7.56 -19.11 -25.31
C SER A 341 6.20 -19.65 -25.76
N VAL A 342 5.15 -19.32 -25.02
CA VAL A 342 3.75 -19.65 -25.34
C VAL A 342 3.06 -18.41 -25.90
N LYS A 343 2.16 -18.59 -26.87
CA LYS A 343 1.34 -17.51 -27.41
C LYS A 343 0.24 -17.11 -26.43
N ASP A 344 0.23 -15.86 -25.99
CA ASP A 344 -0.77 -15.29 -25.08
C ASP A 344 -2.18 -15.24 -25.71
N ALA A 345 -3.19 -15.64 -24.95
CA ALA A 345 -4.60 -15.55 -25.29
C ALA A 345 -5.08 -14.11 -25.51
N GLU A 346 -4.64 -13.13 -24.70
CA GLU A 346 -5.10 -11.73 -24.86
C GLU A 346 -4.36 -11.00 -25.98
N THR A 347 -3.03 -11.06 -26.03
CA THR A 347 -2.23 -10.28 -27.01
C THR A 347 -1.94 -11.01 -28.31
N GLY A 348 -2.03 -12.35 -28.34
CA GLY A 348 -1.68 -13.15 -29.52
C GLY A 348 -0.18 -13.22 -29.82
N GLU A 349 0.68 -12.73 -28.93
CA GLU A 349 2.15 -12.73 -29.06
C GLU A 349 2.81 -13.77 -28.14
N ASN A 350 4.03 -14.20 -28.45
CA ASN A 350 4.75 -15.16 -27.62
C ASN A 350 5.34 -14.50 -26.35
N ALA A 351 5.06 -15.10 -25.20
CA ALA A 351 5.55 -14.69 -23.89
C ALA A 351 5.94 -15.90 -23.01
N THR A 352 6.67 -15.62 -21.93
CA THR A 352 6.92 -16.60 -20.85
C THR A 352 5.76 -16.56 -19.86
N MET A 353 5.20 -17.72 -19.51
CA MET A 353 3.97 -17.81 -18.70
C MET A 353 4.23 -18.23 -17.24
N ASP A 354 3.28 -17.88 -16.37
CA ASP A 354 2.92 -18.64 -15.17
C ASP A 354 1.89 -19.73 -15.55
N ILE A 355 1.94 -20.89 -14.89
CA ILE A 355 0.84 -21.88 -14.84
C ILE A 355 0.45 -22.08 -13.38
N TRP A 356 -0.85 -22.18 -13.11
CA TRP A 356 -1.35 -22.45 -11.76
C TRP A 356 -2.38 -23.58 -11.80
N ASP A 357 -3.63 -23.27 -11.46
CA ASP A 357 -4.78 -24.17 -11.47
C ASP A 357 -4.82 -25.06 -12.71
N SER A 358 -4.76 -26.37 -12.45
CA SER A 358 -4.65 -27.40 -13.48
C SER A 358 -5.48 -28.63 -13.10
N TRP A 359 -5.99 -29.35 -14.10
CA TRP A 359 -6.72 -30.61 -13.92
C TRP A 359 -6.54 -31.52 -15.13
N PRO A 360 -6.55 -32.86 -14.95
CA PRO A 360 -6.47 -33.80 -16.05
C PRO A 360 -7.79 -33.87 -16.82
N VAL A 361 -7.73 -34.36 -18.06
CA VAL A 361 -8.92 -34.97 -18.68
C VAL A 361 -9.07 -36.38 -18.09
N GLN A 362 -10.19 -36.64 -17.43
CA GLN A 362 -10.38 -37.81 -16.58
C GLN A 362 -11.65 -38.60 -16.88
N ASP A 363 -11.72 -39.80 -16.32
CA ASP A 363 -12.93 -40.59 -16.20
C ASP A 363 -13.82 -40.02 -15.08
N PRO A 364 -15.04 -39.56 -15.35
CA PRO A 364 -15.92 -38.98 -14.33
C PRO A 364 -16.44 -40.03 -13.33
N LYS A 365 -16.43 -41.32 -13.67
CA LYS A 365 -16.84 -42.42 -12.78
C LYS A 365 -15.68 -42.97 -11.96
N THR A 366 -14.54 -43.23 -12.61
CA THR A 366 -13.41 -43.89 -11.94
C THR A 366 -12.41 -42.92 -11.31
N GLY A 367 -12.32 -41.67 -11.78
CA GLY A 367 -11.34 -40.67 -11.31
C GLY A 367 -9.92 -40.88 -11.84
N TYR A 368 -9.75 -41.70 -12.89
CA TYR A 368 -8.45 -41.95 -13.53
C TYR A 368 -8.19 -40.98 -14.68
N VAL A 369 -6.91 -40.60 -14.89
CA VAL A 369 -6.47 -39.84 -16.06
C VAL A 369 -6.72 -40.63 -17.34
N GLN A 370 -7.33 -39.99 -18.34
CA GLN A 370 -7.69 -40.63 -19.61
C GLN A 370 -6.52 -40.72 -20.58
N ASN A 371 -6.44 -41.85 -21.29
CA ASN A 371 -5.46 -42.10 -22.35
C ASN A 371 -6.03 -41.70 -23.72
N TRP A 372 -5.87 -40.43 -24.07
CA TRP A 372 -6.29 -39.92 -25.37
C TRP A 372 -5.24 -40.23 -26.44
N ASN A 373 -5.46 -41.24 -27.28
CA ASN A 373 -4.59 -41.60 -28.40
C ASN A 373 -3.09 -41.79 -28.05
N GLY A 374 -2.80 -42.31 -26.85
CA GLY A 374 -1.43 -42.46 -26.34
C GLY A 374 -0.87 -41.23 -25.62
N TYR A 375 -1.71 -40.30 -25.20
CA TYR A 375 -1.36 -39.08 -24.47
C TYR A 375 -2.22 -38.92 -23.21
N GLN A 376 -1.61 -38.36 -22.16
CA GLN A 376 -2.33 -37.72 -21.06
C GLN A 376 -2.57 -36.26 -21.43
N LEU A 377 -3.75 -35.75 -21.09
CA LEU A 377 -4.17 -34.37 -21.36
C LEU A 377 -4.47 -33.65 -20.04
N VAL A 378 -4.04 -32.39 -19.94
CA VAL A 378 -4.28 -31.51 -18.78
C VAL A 378 -4.78 -30.16 -19.31
N VAL A 379 -5.82 -29.63 -18.69
CA VAL A 379 -6.24 -28.24 -18.89
C VAL A 379 -5.71 -27.41 -17.72
N ALA A 380 -5.26 -26.19 -18.00
CA ALA A 380 -4.74 -25.30 -16.96
C ALA A 380 -5.00 -23.82 -17.24
N MET A 381 -5.13 -23.06 -16.16
CA MET A 381 -5.03 -21.60 -16.18
C MET A 381 -3.58 -21.16 -16.37
N MET A 382 -3.34 -20.29 -17.35
CA MET A 382 -2.04 -19.68 -17.61
C MET A 382 -2.18 -18.21 -18.02
N GLY A 383 -1.11 -17.45 -17.78
CA GLY A 383 -1.03 -16.01 -18.05
C GLY A 383 0.40 -15.49 -17.91
N ILE A 384 0.64 -14.23 -18.29
CA ILE A 384 1.96 -13.60 -18.21
C ILE A 384 2.21 -13.12 -16.77
N PRO A 385 3.37 -13.39 -16.15
CA PRO A 385 3.67 -12.90 -14.81
C PRO A 385 3.50 -11.37 -14.70
N HIS A 386 2.86 -10.92 -13.61
CA HIS A 386 2.47 -9.52 -13.34
C HIS A 386 1.34 -8.94 -14.22
N LYS A 387 0.74 -9.73 -15.11
CA LYS A 387 -0.49 -9.39 -15.86
C LYS A 387 -1.72 -10.02 -15.18
N SER A 388 -2.91 -9.57 -15.56
CA SER A 388 -4.20 -10.01 -14.99
C SER A 388 -4.98 -10.88 -15.98
N ASP A 389 -4.25 -11.75 -16.68
CA ASP A 389 -4.74 -12.62 -17.75
C ASP A 389 -4.98 -14.04 -17.23
N SER A 390 -6.25 -14.45 -17.20
CA SER A 390 -6.68 -15.77 -16.71
C SER A 390 -7.41 -16.50 -17.83
N HIS A 391 -6.69 -17.34 -18.57
CA HIS A 391 -7.22 -18.12 -19.70
C HIS A 391 -6.83 -19.59 -19.63
N LEU A 392 -7.67 -20.45 -20.20
CA LEU A 392 -7.43 -21.89 -20.22
C LEU A 392 -6.66 -22.34 -21.45
N TYR A 393 -5.64 -23.15 -21.21
CA TYR A 393 -4.79 -23.77 -22.22
C TYR A 393 -4.86 -25.29 -22.10
N LEU A 394 -4.70 -25.98 -23.23
CA LEU A 394 -4.55 -27.42 -23.24
C LEU A 394 -3.06 -27.79 -23.26
N LEU A 395 -2.66 -28.66 -22.34
CA LEU A 395 -1.34 -29.25 -22.23
C LEU A 395 -1.42 -30.77 -22.46
N TYR A 396 -0.34 -31.36 -22.97
CA TYR A 396 -0.26 -32.79 -23.24
C TYR A 396 1.14 -33.36 -23.02
N ASN A 397 1.18 -34.62 -22.60
CA ASN A 397 2.40 -35.44 -22.55
C ASN A 397 2.04 -36.89 -22.96
N LYS A 398 3.03 -37.76 -23.16
CA LYS A 398 2.76 -39.19 -23.37
C LYS A 398 2.12 -39.82 -22.13
N TYR A 399 1.15 -40.71 -22.33
CA TYR A 399 0.46 -41.39 -21.22
C TYR A 399 1.47 -42.23 -20.42
N GLY A 400 1.44 -42.14 -19.09
CA GLY A 400 2.45 -42.74 -18.19
C GLY A 400 3.85 -42.12 -18.20
N ASP A 401 4.12 -41.06 -18.98
CA ASP A 401 5.43 -40.38 -19.00
C ASP A 401 5.56 -39.38 -17.83
N ASN A 402 6.56 -39.62 -16.97
CA ASN A 402 6.87 -38.79 -15.79
C ASN A 402 7.86 -37.66 -16.08
N ASN A 403 8.45 -37.56 -17.27
CA ASN A 403 9.46 -36.56 -17.57
C ASN A 403 8.82 -35.17 -17.76
N PHE A 404 9.06 -34.28 -16.81
CA PHE A 404 8.49 -32.93 -16.81
C PHE A 404 8.85 -32.10 -18.06
N ALA A 405 10.00 -32.35 -18.68
CA ALA A 405 10.43 -31.66 -19.89
C ALA A 405 9.74 -32.15 -21.18
N ASN A 406 8.99 -33.25 -21.14
CA ASN A 406 8.28 -33.80 -22.32
C ASN A 406 6.88 -33.20 -22.52
N TRP A 407 6.31 -32.52 -21.50
CA TRP A 407 5.06 -31.78 -21.62
C TRP A 407 5.11 -30.70 -22.71
N LYS A 408 3.97 -30.46 -23.36
CA LYS A 408 3.80 -29.46 -24.43
C LYS A 408 2.48 -28.73 -24.26
N VAL A 409 2.41 -27.48 -24.71
CA VAL A 409 1.18 -26.68 -24.81
C VAL A 409 0.62 -26.80 -26.23
N ALA A 410 -0.65 -27.19 -26.37
CA ALA A 410 -1.36 -27.26 -27.64
C ALA A 410 -1.97 -25.90 -28.06
N GLY A 411 -2.17 -25.00 -27.10
CA GLY A 411 -2.65 -23.63 -27.30
C GLY A 411 -3.68 -23.22 -26.24
N SER A 412 -4.10 -21.94 -26.30
CA SER A 412 -5.29 -21.47 -25.56
C SER A 412 -6.55 -22.10 -26.18
N ILE A 413 -7.43 -22.64 -25.33
CA ILE A 413 -8.62 -23.37 -25.74
C ILE A 413 -9.58 -22.47 -26.52
N PHE A 414 -9.81 -21.25 -26.03
CA PHE A 414 -10.76 -20.29 -26.60
C PHE A 414 -10.13 -19.36 -27.66
N GLY A 415 -8.88 -19.60 -28.05
CA GLY A 415 -8.18 -18.87 -29.10
C GLY A 415 -7.34 -17.69 -28.61
N TYR A 416 -7.24 -16.65 -29.44
CA TYR A 416 -6.26 -15.56 -29.30
C TYR A 416 -6.86 -14.20 -29.69
N ASN A 417 -6.31 -13.12 -29.13
CA ASN A 417 -6.83 -11.74 -29.17
C ASN A 417 -8.09 -11.57 -28.29
N MET A 418 -8.13 -12.25 -27.14
CA MET A 418 -9.25 -12.22 -26.20
C MET A 418 -9.42 -10.85 -25.52
N PRO A 419 -10.66 -10.40 -25.21
CA PRO A 419 -10.89 -9.13 -24.52
C PRO A 419 -10.45 -9.17 -23.05
N VAL A 420 -9.70 -8.16 -22.62
CA VAL A 420 -9.18 -7.94 -21.25
C VAL A 420 -10.24 -7.67 -20.16
N THR A 421 -11.52 -7.97 -20.44
CA THR A 421 -12.68 -7.67 -19.58
C THR A 421 -13.35 -8.92 -19.02
N GLY A 422 -12.70 -10.07 -19.14
CA GLY A 422 -13.18 -11.37 -18.68
C GLY A 422 -12.15 -12.46 -18.94
N GLY A 423 -12.44 -13.68 -18.51
CA GLY A 423 -11.50 -14.81 -18.59
C GLY A 423 -12.17 -16.16 -18.43
N GLN A 424 -11.34 -17.20 -18.35
CA GLN A 424 -11.76 -18.58 -18.13
C GLN A 424 -10.96 -19.14 -16.95
N TRP A 425 -11.67 -19.52 -15.89
CA TRP A 425 -11.13 -20.02 -14.63
C TRP A 425 -11.43 -21.52 -14.46
N SER A 426 -11.11 -22.07 -13.29
CA SER A 426 -10.98 -23.51 -13.04
C SER A 426 -12.25 -24.35 -13.24
N GLY A 427 -12.07 -25.67 -13.26
CA GLY A 427 -13.13 -26.65 -13.44
C GLY A 427 -12.57 -28.07 -13.65
N SER A 428 -13.12 -28.81 -14.60
CA SER A 428 -12.80 -30.22 -14.86
C SER A 428 -12.98 -30.60 -16.34
N ALA A 429 -12.54 -31.79 -16.75
CA ALA A 429 -12.69 -32.25 -18.13
C ALA A 429 -12.84 -33.77 -18.22
N MET A 430 -13.67 -34.23 -19.16
CA MET A 430 -13.87 -35.66 -19.48
C MET A 430 -13.78 -35.91 -20.98
N LEU A 431 -13.64 -37.18 -21.41
CA LEU A 431 -13.78 -37.56 -22.81
C LEU A 431 -15.23 -37.90 -23.16
N ASN A 432 -15.70 -37.36 -24.29
CA ASN A 432 -16.88 -37.88 -25.00
C ASN A 432 -16.52 -39.18 -25.74
N SER A 433 -17.53 -39.97 -26.09
CA SER A 433 -17.38 -41.25 -26.81
C SER A 433 -16.81 -41.13 -28.23
N ASP A 434 -16.75 -39.92 -28.80
CA ASP A 434 -16.09 -39.63 -30.09
C ASP A 434 -14.64 -39.14 -29.94
N GLY A 435 -14.11 -39.11 -28.72
CA GLY A 435 -12.77 -38.62 -28.43
C GLY A 435 -12.61 -37.10 -28.42
N SER A 436 -13.70 -36.32 -28.48
CA SER A 436 -13.67 -34.90 -28.11
C SER A 436 -13.62 -34.74 -26.58
N VAL A 437 -13.04 -33.64 -26.10
CA VAL A 437 -13.03 -33.32 -24.65
C VAL A 437 -14.29 -32.52 -24.33
N GLN A 438 -15.08 -32.95 -23.34
CA GLN A 438 -16.08 -32.09 -22.72
C GLN A 438 -15.43 -31.37 -21.54
N LEU A 439 -15.34 -30.04 -21.65
CA LEU A 439 -14.79 -29.14 -20.65
C LEU A 439 -15.92 -28.61 -19.78
N TYR A 440 -15.69 -28.52 -18.47
CA TYR A 440 -16.48 -27.75 -17.52
C TYR A 440 -15.54 -26.71 -16.90
N TYR A 441 -15.96 -25.45 -16.85
CA TYR A 441 -15.09 -24.33 -16.47
C TYR A 441 -15.87 -23.15 -15.92
N ALA A 442 -15.20 -22.25 -15.21
CA ALA A 442 -15.80 -20.99 -14.78
C ALA A 442 -15.61 -19.89 -15.85
N ASN A 443 -16.71 -19.43 -16.44
CA ASN A 443 -16.76 -18.29 -17.35
C ASN A 443 -16.86 -17.00 -16.52
N VAL A 444 -15.90 -16.09 -16.67
CA VAL A 444 -15.78 -14.90 -15.80
C VAL A 444 -15.87 -13.60 -16.58
N LEU A 445 -16.74 -12.68 -16.14
CA LEU A 445 -16.85 -11.31 -16.66
C LEU A 445 -16.48 -10.28 -15.58
N SER A 446 -15.80 -9.20 -15.98
CA SER A 446 -15.59 -8.05 -15.10
C SER A 446 -16.87 -7.21 -15.03
N GLN A 447 -17.54 -7.22 -13.87
CA GLN A 447 -18.84 -6.57 -13.66
C GLN A 447 -18.86 -5.87 -12.30
N LEU A 448 -19.33 -4.62 -12.25
CA LEU A 448 -19.36 -3.77 -11.05
C LEU A 448 -18.01 -3.58 -10.30
N GLY A 449 -16.89 -3.92 -10.93
CA GLY A 449 -15.55 -3.91 -10.32
C GLY A 449 -15.15 -5.23 -9.66
N SER A 450 -15.93 -6.29 -9.85
CA SER A 450 -15.69 -7.65 -9.36
C SER A 450 -15.79 -8.69 -10.48
N ASN A 451 -15.61 -9.96 -10.15
CA ASN A 451 -15.57 -11.10 -11.06
C ASN A 451 -16.91 -11.85 -11.07
N HIS A 452 -17.79 -11.57 -12.02
CA HIS A 452 -19.01 -12.33 -12.24
C HIS A 452 -18.66 -13.72 -12.80
N GLN A 453 -18.55 -14.70 -11.90
CA GLN A 453 -18.24 -16.11 -12.18
C GLN A 453 -19.51 -16.90 -12.49
N ARG A 454 -19.41 -17.83 -13.44
CA ARG A 454 -20.52 -18.65 -13.92
C ARG A 454 -20.03 -20.02 -14.34
N VAL A 455 -20.64 -21.11 -13.84
CA VAL A 455 -20.28 -22.46 -14.29
C VAL A 455 -20.76 -22.65 -15.73
N ALA A 456 -19.86 -23.05 -16.61
CA ALA A 456 -20.03 -23.17 -18.04
C ALA A 456 -19.45 -24.50 -18.57
N SER A 457 -19.79 -24.86 -19.82
CA SER A 457 -19.25 -26.04 -20.49
C SER A 457 -19.10 -25.82 -21.99
N ALA A 458 -18.11 -26.50 -22.59
CA ALA A 458 -17.85 -26.47 -24.02
C ALA A 458 -17.27 -27.81 -24.49
N THR A 459 -17.44 -28.14 -25.78
CA THR A 459 -16.78 -29.28 -26.42
C THR A 459 -15.51 -28.81 -27.13
N VAL A 460 -14.36 -29.38 -26.80
CA VAL A 460 -13.08 -29.11 -27.47
C VAL A 460 -12.75 -30.27 -28.39
N ASN A 461 -12.76 -30.06 -29.71
CA ASN A 461 -12.41 -31.09 -30.68
C ASN A 461 -10.92 -31.02 -31.03
N LEU A 462 -10.23 -32.17 -31.00
CA LEU A 462 -8.77 -32.25 -31.09
C LEU A 462 -8.26 -32.88 -32.39
N GLY A 463 -7.02 -32.56 -32.73
CA GLY A 463 -6.21 -33.16 -33.79
C GLY A 463 -4.96 -33.84 -33.23
N LEU A 464 -4.50 -34.88 -33.92
CA LEU A 464 -3.22 -35.55 -33.67
C LEU A 464 -2.54 -35.82 -35.01
N GLU A 465 -1.49 -35.08 -35.32
CA GLU A 465 -0.73 -35.22 -36.56
C GLU A 465 0.77 -35.26 -36.25
N ASN A 466 1.48 -36.28 -36.76
CA ASN A 466 2.93 -36.47 -36.54
C ASN A 466 3.37 -36.42 -35.06
N GLY A 467 2.49 -36.77 -34.13
CA GLY A 467 2.74 -36.74 -32.69
C GLY A 467 2.55 -35.37 -32.00
N VAL A 468 2.02 -34.38 -32.72
CA VAL A 468 1.59 -33.07 -32.20
C VAL A 468 0.09 -33.10 -31.94
N VAL A 469 -0.33 -32.69 -30.74
CA VAL A 469 -1.75 -32.49 -30.39
C VAL A 469 -2.13 -31.04 -30.66
N SER A 470 -3.28 -30.82 -31.28
CA SER A 470 -3.79 -29.48 -31.64
C SER A 470 -5.27 -29.33 -31.31
N ILE A 471 -5.68 -28.13 -30.90
CA ILE A 471 -7.09 -27.74 -30.82
C ILE A 471 -7.57 -27.44 -32.24
N LYS A 472 -8.63 -28.10 -32.73
CA LYS A 472 -9.23 -27.83 -34.05
C LYS A 472 -10.26 -26.71 -33.99
N ASN A 473 -11.20 -26.85 -33.05
CA ASN A 473 -12.21 -25.85 -32.73
C ASN A 473 -12.73 -26.07 -31.30
N VAL A 474 -13.52 -25.11 -30.83
CA VAL A 474 -14.41 -25.26 -29.68
C VAL A 474 -15.83 -25.09 -30.18
N GLU A 475 -16.71 -25.97 -29.73
CA GLU A 475 -18.12 -26.01 -30.08
C GLU A 475 -18.96 -26.02 -28.79
N ASN A 476 -20.23 -25.62 -28.89
CA ASN A 476 -21.20 -25.77 -27.80
C ASN A 476 -20.85 -25.03 -26.49
N ASP A 477 -20.02 -23.99 -26.55
CA ASP A 477 -19.75 -23.10 -25.41
C ASP A 477 -21.05 -22.46 -24.91
N GLN A 478 -21.39 -22.75 -23.65
CA GLN A 478 -22.64 -22.34 -23.01
C GLN A 478 -22.46 -22.19 -21.49
N ILE A 479 -23.21 -21.26 -20.90
CA ILE A 479 -23.36 -21.19 -19.44
C ILE A 479 -24.29 -22.32 -18.99
N LEU A 480 -23.93 -22.99 -17.90
CA LEU A 480 -24.76 -24.01 -17.23
C LEU A 480 -25.51 -23.45 -16.02
N PHE A 481 -24.85 -22.63 -15.20
CA PHE A 481 -25.43 -22.14 -13.94
C PHE A 481 -24.89 -20.77 -13.49
N GLU A 482 -25.80 -19.88 -13.07
CA GLU A 482 -25.53 -18.49 -12.62
C GLU A 482 -26.04 -18.23 -11.18
N GLY A 483 -26.37 -19.29 -10.44
CA GLY A 483 -27.15 -19.25 -9.19
C GLY A 483 -28.66 -19.36 -9.43
N ASP A 484 -29.40 -19.92 -8.46
CA ASP A 484 -30.89 -19.93 -8.45
C ASP A 484 -31.47 -18.91 -7.45
N GLY A 485 -30.60 -18.34 -6.60
CA GLY A 485 -30.90 -17.36 -5.55
C GLY A 485 -31.64 -17.92 -4.33
N ILE A 486 -32.18 -19.12 -4.46
CA ILE A 486 -32.86 -19.87 -3.41
C ILE A 486 -31.83 -20.77 -2.73
N THR A 487 -31.23 -21.72 -3.44
CA THR A 487 -30.26 -22.69 -2.90
C THR A 487 -28.85 -22.10 -2.86
N TYR A 488 -28.47 -21.41 -3.93
CA TYR A 488 -27.15 -20.88 -4.22
C TYR A 488 -27.24 -19.41 -4.59
N GLN A 489 -26.27 -18.62 -4.14
CA GLN A 489 -26.26 -17.17 -4.35
C GLN A 489 -26.14 -16.82 -5.85
N THR A 490 -26.83 -15.78 -6.27
CA THR A 490 -26.67 -15.13 -7.58
C THR A 490 -25.75 -13.91 -7.48
N PHE A 491 -25.11 -13.54 -8.59
CA PHE A 491 -24.30 -12.31 -8.65
C PHE A 491 -25.09 -11.04 -8.28
N ASP A 492 -26.40 -10.99 -8.57
CA ASP A 492 -27.24 -9.84 -8.21
C ASP A 492 -27.54 -9.76 -6.70
N GLN A 493 -27.63 -10.90 -5.99
CA GLN A 493 -27.72 -10.91 -4.52
C GLN A 493 -26.42 -10.39 -3.91
N TRP A 494 -25.27 -10.94 -4.31
CA TRP A 494 -23.95 -10.43 -3.94
C TRP A 494 -23.82 -8.92 -4.21
N ALA A 495 -24.22 -8.48 -5.41
CA ALA A 495 -24.18 -7.07 -5.79
C ALA A 495 -25.12 -6.19 -4.95
N SER A 496 -26.16 -6.75 -4.34
CA SER A 496 -27.05 -6.06 -3.39
C SER A 496 -26.56 -6.08 -1.93
N GLY A 497 -25.58 -6.93 -1.61
CA GLY A 497 -25.03 -7.11 -0.26
C GLY A 497 -24.47 -5.82 0.34
N ALA A 498 -24.91 -5.49 1.55
CA ALA A 498 -24.55 -4.22 2.20
C ALA A 498 -23.04 -4.08 2.48
N ASN A 499 -22.35 -5.21 2.66
CA ASN A 499 -20.93 -5.30 2.97
C ASN A 499 -20.08 -5.91 1.84
N ARG A 500 -20.60 -6.03 0.60
CA ARG A 500 -19.97 -6.65 -0.60
C ARG A 500 -18.58 -6.15 -1.02
N GLY A 501 -18.00 -5.19 -0.28
CA GLY A 501 -16.61 -4.73 -0.44
C GLY A 501 -15.61 -5.49 0.44
N GLY A 502 -16.09 -6.38 1.32
CA GLY A 502 -15.29 -7.29 2.14
C GLY A 502 -15.45 -8.77 1.77
N ASP A 503 -16.15 -9.06 0.67
CA ASP A 503 -16.49 -10.40 0.17
C ASP A 503 -16.37 -10.44 -1.36
N ASN A 504 -16.31 -11.65 -1.94
CA ASN A 504 -16.08 -11.92 -3.35
C ASN A 504 -17.13 -12.95 -3.83
N PRO A 505 -17.83 -12.70 -4.96
CA PRO A 505 -18.89 -13.60 -5.44
C PRO A 505 -18.30 -14.97 -5.78
N GLN A 506 -19.07 -16.04 -5.56
CA GLN A 506 -18.62 -17.42 -5.70
C GLN A 506 -19.60 -18.22 -6.57
N ASN A 507 -19.13 -18.71 -7.73
CA ASN A 507 -19.85 -19.64 -8.61
C ASN A 507 -18.88 -20.23 -9.65
N ARG A 508 -17.92 -21.06 -9.20
CA ARG A 508 -16.76 -21.50 -10.00
C ARG A 508 -16.42 -22.99 -9.82
N ASP A 509 -15.36 -23.43 -10.49
CA ASP A 509 -14.66 -24.69 -10.24
C ASP A 509 -15.52 -25.96 -10.38
N GLY A 510 -16.30 -26.03 -11.47
CA GLY A 510 -17.21 -27.15 -11.75
C GLY A 510 -16.49 -28.48 -12.04
N HIS A 511 -16.58 -29.43 -11.11
CA HIS A 511 -16.03 -30.79 -11.19
C HIS A 511 -17.08 -31.85 -11.59
N ILE A 512 -16.87 -32.49 -12.74
CA ILE A 512 -17.72 -33.54 -13.31
C ILE A 512 -17.51 -34.90 -12.64
N PHE A 513 -18.59 -35.48 -12.13
CA PHE A 513 -18.64 -36.81 -11.51
C PHE A 513 -19.75 -37.66 -12.13
N GLN A 514 -19.59 -38.99 -12.18
CA GLN A 514 -20.61 -39.94 -12.61
C GLN A 514 -20.81 -41.05 -11.57
N ASP A 515 -22.07 -41.33 -11.22
CA ASP A 515 -22.41 -42.37 -10.24
C ASP A 515 -22.42 -43.80 -10.83
N ASP A 516 -22.70 -44.79 -9.96
CA ASP A 516 -22.70 -46.20 -10.39
C ASP A 516 -23.82 -46.53 -11.37
N ASP A 517 -24.97 -45.86 -11.25
CA ASP A 517 -26.14 -45.99 -12.14
C ASP A 517 -25.93 -45.25 -13.48
N GLY A 518 -24.91 -44.41 -13.58
CA GLY A 518 -24.49 -43.70 -14.79
C GLY A 518 -25.00 -42.26 -14.91
N ASN A 519 -25.62 -41.70 -13.86
CA ASN A 519 -26.01 -40.30 -13.83
C ASN A 519 -24.78 -39.40 -13.66
N TYR A 520 -24.80 -38.22 -14.27
CA TYR A 520 -23.72 -37.24 -14.18
C TYR A 520 -24.10 -36.06 -13.29
N TYR A 521 -23.11 -35.52 -12.58
CA TYR A 521 -23.26 -34.42 -11.64
C TYR A 521 -22.08 -33.46 -11.73
N VAL A 522 -22.28 -32.22 -11.31
CA VAL A 522 -21.21 -31.25 -11.09
C VAL A 522 -21.23 -30.80 -9.63
N ALA A 523 -20.09 -30.95 -8.95
CA ALA A 523 -19.78 -30.23 -7.72
C ALA A 523 -19.11 -28.90 -8.08
N PHE A 524 -19.39 -27.80 -7.37
CA PHE A 524 -18.88 -26.47 -7.72
C PHE A 524 -18.78 -25.57 -6.48
N GLU A 525 -17.84 -24.62 -6.45
CA GLU A 525 -17.77 -23.61 -5.39
C GLU A 525 -18.87 -22.56 -5.59
N THR A 526 -19.56 -22.21 -4.51
CA THR A 526 -20.64 -21.21 -4.52
C THR A 526 -20.92 -20.66 -3.12
N ALA A 527 -21.65 -19.56 -3.00
CA ALA A 527 -22.20 -19.09 -1.73
C ALA A 527 -23.64 -19.61 -1.51
N THR A 528 -24.11 -19.74 -0.26
CA THR A 528 -25.50 -20.18 0.01
C THR A 528 -26.55 -19.09 -0.24
N GLY A 529 -27.66 -19.47 -0.89
CA GLY A 529 -28.78 -18.58 -1.22
C GLY A 529 -29.76 -18.29 -0.06
N ASN A 530 -30.96 -17.80 -0.41
CA ASN A 530 -31.98 -17.36 0.56
C ASN A 530 -32.66 -18.50 1.35
N ASN A 531 -32.58 -19.75 0.89
CA ASN A 531 -33.28 -20.89 1.49
C ASN A 531 -32.71 -21.26 2.87
N GLY A 532 -33.55 -21.84 3.74
CA GLY A 532 -33.20 -22.17 5.13
C GLY A 532 -32.89 -20.95 6.01
N SER A 533 -32.88 -19.73 5.46
CA SER A 533 -32.36 -18.51 6.09
C SER A 533 -30.84 -18.52 6.34
N ASN A 534 -30.03 -19.00 5.39
CA ASN A 534 -28.55 -18.97 5.46
C ASN A 534 -27.79 -17.87 4.65
N PRO A 535 -28.37 -16.80 4.08
CA PRO A 535 -27.59 -15.81 3.32
C PRO A 535 -26.67 -14.96 4.23
N GLU A 536 -25.88 -14.06 3.63
CA GLU A 536 -25.10 -13.03 4.34
C GLU A 536 -25.98 -12.22 5.30
N LYS A 537 -25.75 -12.30 6.63
CA LYS A 537 -26.49 -11.53 7.64
C LYS A 537 -25.93 -11.64 9.05
N TYR A 538 -26.34 -10.70 9.92
CA TYR A 538 -25.93 -10.66 11.33
C TYR A 538 -26.52 -11.79 12.19
N GLU A 539 -27.72 -12.30 11.84
CA GLU A 539 -28.37 -13.43 12.51
C GLU A 539 -27.57 -14.75 12.41
N ASN A 540 -26.53 -14.80 11.57
CA ASN A 540 -25.62 -15.94 11.49
C ASN A 540 -24.83 -16.14 12.79
N LEU A 541 -24.57 -15.07 13.56
CA LEU A 541 -23.97 -15.11 14.90
C LEU A 541 -24.85 -15.82 15.95
N TYR A 542 -26.16 -15.93 15.72
CA TYR A 542 -27.09 -16.53 16.68
C TYR A 542 -27.16 -18.06 16.59
N GLN A 543 -26.55 -18.67 15.58
CA GLN A 543 -26.72 -20.10 15.26
C GLN A 543 -25.74 -20.96 16.08
N TRP A 544 -26.17 -21.43 17.25
CA TRP A 544 -25.31 -22.14 18.22
C TRP A 544 -24.55 -23.31 17.60
N GLY A 545 -25.18 -24.07 16.70
CA GLY A 545 -24.60 -25.23 16.02
C GLY A 545 -23.42 -24.94 15.09
N ARG A 546 -23.12 -23.68 14.77
CA ARG A 546 -22.00 -23.31 13.87
C ARG A 546 -20.65 -23.15 14.57
N TYR A 547 -20.65 -23.02 15.90
CA TYR A 547 -19.42 -22.83 16.67
C TYR A 547 -18.62 -24.14 16.83
N GLY A 548 -19.29 -25.27 17.11
CA GLY A 548 -18.71 -26.61 17.07
C GLY A 548 -17.95 -27.07 18.32
N GLY A 549 -17.99 -26.30 19.42
CA GLY A 549 -17.29 -26.61 20.67
C GLY A 549 -18.17 -26.69 21.91
N ASP A 550 -17.49 -26.78 23.05
CA ASP A 550 -18.11 -26.68 24.38
C ASP A 550 -18.67 -25.26 24.63
N ALA A 551 -19.51 -25.09 25.65
CA ALA A 551 -20.19 -23.82 25.86
C ALA A 551 -19.23 -22.67 26.21
N ASN A 552 -18.10 -22.99 26.85
CA ASN A 552 -16.99 -22.09 27.14
C ASN A 552 -16.29 -21.60 25.85
N TYR A 553 -15.94 -22.50 24.93
CA TYR A 553 -15.40 -22.15 23.62
C TYR A 553 -16.39 -21.28 22.85
N ASN A 554 -17.63 -21.74 22.68
CA ASN A 554 -18.66 -21.02 21.92
C ASN A 554 -18.91 -19.61 22.50
N LEU A 555 -18.98 -19.47 23.83
CA LEU A 555 -19.10 -18.17 24.50
C LEU A 555 -17.86 -17.28 24.26
N SER A 556 -16.65 -17.84 24.31
CA SER A 556 -15.41 -17.09 24.06
C SER A 556 -15.32 -16.59 22.62
N GLU A 557 -15.77 -17.39 21.65
CA GLU A 557 -15.85 -17.01 20.23
C GLU A 557 -16.89 -15.91 19.99
N ILE A 558 -18.09 -16.01 20.58
CA ILE A 558 -19.11 -14.95 20.53
C ILE A 558 -18.53 -13.63 21.06
N ILE A 559 -17.89 -13.64 22.24
CA ILE A 559 -17.31 -12.42 22.84
C ILE A 559 -16.15 -11.87 21.98
N LYS A 560 -15.31 -12.74 21.41
CA LYS A 560 -14.17 -12.35 20.56
C LYS A 560 -14.64 -11.71 19.25
N ILE A 561 -15.51 -12.40 18.52
CA ILE A 561 -16.02 -11.96 17.22
C ILE A 561 -16.79 -10.64 17.36
N VAL A 562 -17.73 -10.55 18.30
CA VAL A 562 -18.56 -9.36 18.55
C VAL A 562 -17.74 -8.21 19.18
N GLY A 563 -16.54 -8.51 19.69
CA GLY A 563 -15.56 -7.52 20.19
C GLY A 563 -14.68 -6.89 19.13
N ASP A 564 -14.64 -7.42 17.90
CA ASP A 564 -13.81 -6.94 16.79
C ASP A 564 -14.68 -6.68 15.54
N SER A 565 -14.58 -5.48 14.97
CA SER A 565 -15.42 -5.09 13.84
C SER A 565 -15.12 -5.83 12.53
N ASP A 566 -13.88 -6.30 12.32
CA ASP A 566 -13.52 -7.08 11.13
C ASP A 566 -14.01 -8.52 11.25
N MET A 567 -13.83 -9.14 12.43
CA MET A 567 -14.41 -10.45 12.71
C MET A 567 -15.95 -10.42 12.64
N THR A 568 -16.59 -9.37 13.21
CA THR A 568 -18.04 -9.18 13.12
C THR A 568 -18.52 -9.02 11.68
N MET A 569 -17.74 -8.36 10.80
CA MET A 569 -18.07 -8.22 9.38
C MET A 569 -17.94 -9.57 8.65
N ARG A 570 -16.83 -10.29 8.85
CA ARG A 570 -16.62 -11.63 8.27
C ARG A 570 -17.70 -12.62 8.70
N ALA A 571 -18.07 -12.61 9.98
CA ALA A 571 -19.14 -13.45 10.54
C ALA A 571 -20.52 -13.21 9.91
N GLN A 572 -20.77 -12.04 9.32
CA GLN A 572 -21.98 -11.74 8.57
C GLN A 572 -21.93 -12.32 7.15
N LEU A 573 -20.79 -12.14 6.48
CA LEU A 573 -20.56 -12.49 5.09
C LEU A 573 -20.44 -13.99 4.91
N ALA A 574 -19.45 -14.60 5.60
CA ALA A 574 -19.10 -16.02 5.61
C ALA A 574 -20.28 -16.95 5.31
N ASN A 575 -20.38 -17.40 4.05
CA ASN A 575 -21.47 -18.26 3.55
C ASN A 575 -21.06 -19.22 2.41
N SER A 576 -19.76 -19.39 2.17
CA SER A 576 -19.22 -20.30 1.14
C SER A 576 -19.69 -21.76 1.29
N ALA A 577 -19.75 -22.48 0.18
CA ALA A 577 -20.38 -23.79 0.06
C ALA A 577 -19.91 -24.57 -1.18
N ILE A 578 -19.96 -25.90 -1.09
CA ILE A 578 -19.88 -26.76 -2.29
C ILE A 578 -21.30 -27.08 -2.76
N GLY A 579 -21.66 -26.47 -3.88
CA GLY A 579 -22.89 -26.74 -4.60
C GLY A 579 -22.86 -28.06 -5.36
N PHE A 580 -24.03 -28.61 -5.63
CA PHE A 580 -24.17 -29.90 -6.31
C PHE A 580 -25.41 -29.95 -7.20
N MET A 581 -25.21 -30.35 -8.46
CA MET A 581 -26.26 -30.40 -9.47
C MET A 581 -26.15 -31.65 -10.35
N LYS A 582 -27.27 -32.29 -10.67
CA LYS A 582 -27.37 -33.38 -11.66
C LYS A 582 -27.53 -32.80 -13.06
N LEU A 583 -26.89 -33.43 -14.05
CA LEU A 583 -26.96 -33.03 -15.45
C LEU A 583 -27.87 -33.93 -16.30
N ASP A 584 -28.71 -33.28 -17.14
CA ASP A 584 -29.29 -33.90 -18.32
C ASP A 584 -28.17 -34.10 -19.36
N MET A 585 -27.78 -35.36 -19.56
CA MET A 585 -26.76 -35.79 -20.52
C MET A 585 -27.36 -36.49 -21.75
N SER A 586 -28.64 -36.24 -22.06
CA SER A 586 -29.27 -36.70 -23.31
C SER A 586 -28.53 -36.21 -24.57
N ASN A 587 -27.78 -35.11 -24.45
CA ASN A 587 -26.71 -34.73 -25.36
C ASN A 587 -25.44 -34.39 -24.55
N PRO A 588 -24.45 -35.30 -24.44
CA PRO A 588 -23.23 -35.05 -23.66
C PRO A 588 -22.40 -33.84 -24.12
N LYS A 589 -22.56 -33.39 -25.37
CA LYS A 589 -21.93 -32.17 -25.90
C LYS A 589 -22.70 -30.89 -25.58
N LYS A 590 -23.94 -30.99 -25.09
CA LYS A 590 -24.80 -29.88 -24.64
C LYS A 590 -25.50 -30.25 -23.31
N PRO A 591 -24.73 -30.47 -22.22
CA PRO A 591 -25.30 -30.74 -20.91
C PRO A 591 -26.24 -29.61 -20.45
N LYS A 592 -27.18 -29.94 -19.57
CA LYS A 592 -28.04 -28.96 -18.88
C LYS A 592 -28.20 -29.35 -17.42
N VAL A 593 -28.55 -28.40 -16.56
CA VAL A 593 -28.98 -28.72 -15.19
C VAL A 593 -30.33 -29.43 -15.23
N GLU A 594 -30.39 -30.66 -14.71
CA GLU A 594 -31.64 -31.40 -14.48
C GLU A 594 -32.22 -31.08 -13.10
N LYS A 595 -31.36 -31.02 -12.08
CA LYS A 595 -31.76 -30.88 -10.68
C LYS A 595 -30.65 -30.28 -9.82
N LEU A 596 -31.00 -29.36 -8.93
CA LEU A 596 -30.16 -28.89 -7.83
C LEU A 596 -30.38 -29.71 -6.55
N TYR A 597 -29.35 -29.79 -5.71
CA TYR A 597 -29.38 -30.42 -4.38
C TYR A 597 -29.04 -29.38 -3.31
N ASN A 598 -29.09 -29.76 -2.03
CA ASN A 598 -28.51 -28.93 -0.97
C ASN A 598 -26.96 -28.93 -1.07
N PRO A 599 -26.27 -27.93 -0.50
CA PRO A 599 -24.80 -27.95 -0.38
C PRO A 599 -24.26 -29.24 0.26
N LEU A 600 -23.20 -29.81 -0.33
CA LEU A 600 -22.50 -30.98 0.23
C LEU A 600 -21.75 -30.60 1.50
N VAL A 601 -21.17 -29.38 1.51
CA VAL A 601 -20.49 -28.71 2.63
C VAL A 601 -20.85 -27.22 2.58
N GLN A 602 -20.95 -26.57 3.74
CA GLN A 602 -21.16 -25.11 3.89
C GLN A 602 -20.34 -24.55 5.05
N THR A 603 -19.78 -23.35 4.93
CA THR A 603 -18.93 -22.66 5.92
C THR A 603 -19.63 -21.46 6.56
N VAL A 604 -20.97 -21.43 6.55
CA VAL A 604 -21.73 -20.27 7.03
C VAL A 604 -21.32 -19.87 8.45
N LEU A 605 -21.15 -18.57 8.73
CA LEU A 605 -20.50 -17.97 9.92
C LEU A 605 -18.96 -18.14 10.00
N THR A 606 -18.38 -19.18 9.42
CA THR A 606 -17.05 -19.69 9.85
C THR A 606 -15.91 -19.35 8.89
N GLY A 607 -16.18 -19.31 7.59
CA GLY A 607 -15.26 -18.84 6.55
C GLY A 607 -15.97 -18.60 5.21
N ASP A 608 -15.26 -17.99 4.27
CA ASP A 608 -15.87 -17.40 3.05
C ASP A 608 -15.19 -17.80 1.73
N GLU A 609 -14.40 -18.88 1.72
CA GLU A 609 -13.77 -19.42 0.52
C GLU A 609 -13.43 -20.91 0.73
N ILE A 610 -14.05 -21.79 -0.07
CA ILE A 610 -13.67 -23.20 -0.24
C ILE A 610 -13.66 -23.58 -1.72
N GLU A 611 -12.47 -23.53 -2.34
CA GLU A 611 -12.26 -23.64 -3.78
C GLU A 611 -12.09 -25.10 -4.26
N ARG A 612 -12.00 -25.30 -5.58
CA ARG A 612 -11.58 -26.57 -6.21
C ARG A 612 -12.20 -27.86 -5.64
N PRO A 613 -13.55 -27.98 -5.60
CA PRO A 613 -14.18 -29.22 -5.19
C PRO A 613 -13.81 -30.38 -6.11
N ASP A 614 -13.27 -31.44 -5.53
CA ASP A 614 -12.92 -32.68 -6.20
C ASP A 614 -13.67 -33.84 -5.54
N LEU A 615 -14.65 -34.38 -6.26
CA LEU A 615 -15.59 -35.40 -5.80
C LEU A 615 -15.32 -36.73 -6.49
N MET A 616 -15.06 -37.78 -5.69
CA MET A 616 -14.70 -39.10 -6.19
C MET A 616 -15.26 -40.23 -5.32
N LYS A 617 -15.35 -41.45 -5.89
CA LYS A 617 -15.70 -42.66 -5.15
C LYS A 617 -14.44 -43.50 -4.86
N LEU A 618 -14.21 -43.82 -3.59
CA LEU A 618 -13.05 -44.54 -3.08
C LEU A 618 -13.49 -45.50 -1.95
N ASN A 619 -12.95 -46.73 -1.92
CA ASN A 619 -13.39 -47.82 -1.03
C ASN A 619 -14.91 -47.86 -0.71
N GLY A 620 -15.75 -47.76 -1.74
CA GLY A 620 -17.22 -47.79 -1.63
C GLY A 620 -17.89 -46.50 -1.15
N LYS A 621 -17.17 -45.58 -0.48
CA LYS A 621 -17.67 -44.29 0.00
C LYS A 621 -17.39 -43.16 -1.01
N TYR A 622 -18.06 -42.02 -0.83
CA TYR A 622 -17.83 -40.79 -1.59
C TYR A 622 -16.94 -39.86 -0.78
N TYR A 623 -15.91 -39.31 -1.42
CA TYR A 623 -14.96 -38.37 -0.83
C TYR A 623 -15.00 -37.06 -1.61
N LEU A 624 -15.02 -35.94 -0.89
CA LEU A 624 -14.99 -34.59 -1.42
C LEU A 624 -13.77 -33.88 -0.84
N PHE A 625 -12.84 -33.48 -1.69
CA PHE A 625 -11.72 -32.60 -1.34
C PHE A 625 -12.02 -31.18 -1.81
N VAL A 626 -11.50 -30.18 -1.09
CA VAL A 626 -11.60 -28.75 -1.43
C VAL A 626 -10.32 -28.04 -1.00
N ASP A 627 -9.99 -26.95 -1.65
CA ASP A 627 -8.95 -26.03 -1.18
C ASP A 627 -9.54 -24.97 -0.26
N ALA A 628 -8.75 -24.48 0.70
CA ALA A 628 -9.15 -23.40 1.58
C ALA A 628 -7.96 -22.56 2.04
N ARG A 629 -8.24 -21.37 2.55
CA ARG A 629 -7.27 -20.46 3.15
C ARG A 629 -7.74 -20.04 4.54
N ILE A 630 -6.91 -20.21 5.56
CA ILE A 630 -7.24 -19.78 6.94
C ILE A 630 -7.34 -18.24 7.02
N SER A 631 -6.80 -17.49 6.05
CA SER A 631 -7.03 -16.04 5.88
C SER A 631 -8.47 -15.64 5.52
N HIS A 632 -9.30 -16.59 5.05
CA HIS A 632 -10.72 -16.39 4.72
C HIS A 632 -11.66 -16.92 5.83
N ALA A 633 -11.10 -17.36 6.97
CA ALA A 633 -11.86 -17.64 8.18
C ALA A 633 -12.36 -16.33 8.84
N THR A 634 -13.45 -16.46 9.61
CA THR A 634 -14.02 -15.37 10.43
C THR A 634 -13.10 -14.96 11.57
N ASP A 635 -12.47 -15.93 12.25
CA ASP A 635 -11.48 -15.62 13.28
C ASP A 635 -10.12 -15.26 12.65
N THR A 636 -9.89 -13.96 12.50
CA THR A 636 -8.61 -13.47 12.00
C THR A 636 -7.43 -13.70 12.94
N ASP A 637 -7.60 -14.12 14.21
CA ASP A 637 -6.45 -14.53 15.04
C ASP A 637 -5.84 -15.87 14.56
N LEU A 638 -6.58 -16.70 13.80
CA LEU A 638 -6.08 -17.93 13.19
C LEU A 638 -5.07 -17.67 12.06
N SER A 639 -5.38 -16.78 11.13
CA SER A 639 -4.46 -16.38 10.05
C SER A 639 -3.20 -15.72 10.61
N LYS A 640 -3.37 -14.79 11.56
CA LYS A 640 -2.26 -14.18 12.30
C LYS A 640 -1.35 -15.21 12.99
N ALA A 641 -1.85 -16.39 13.36
CA ALA A 641 -1.06 -17.48 13.94
C ALA A 641 -0.27 -18.25 12.87
N THR A 642 -0.88 -18.64 11.75
CA THR A 642 -0.21 -19.32 10.64
C THR A 642 0.80 -18.42 9.93
N ASP A 643 0.46 -17.17 9.62
CA ASP A 643 1.36 -16.21 8.98
C ASP A 643 2.62 -15.93 9.83
N SER A 644 2.49 -15.90 11.16
CA SER A 644 3.64 -15.66 12.06
C SER A 644 4.46 -16.90 12.47
N THR A 645 4.14 -18.10 11.94
CA THR A 645 4.81 -19.37 12.31
C THR A 645 5.12 -20.30 11.12
N VAL A 646 4.26 -20.32 10.12
CA VAL A 646 4.43 -21.02 8.83
C VAL A 646 4.79 -20.03 7.72
N GLY A 647 4.18 -18.84 7.73
CA GLY A 647 4.34 -17.82 6.68
C GLY A 647 3.50 -18.07 5.44
N ASP A 648 2.57 -19.01 5.54
CA ASP A 648 1.50 -19.30 4.59
C ASP A 648 0.34 -19.91 5.39
N ASN A 649 -0.88 -19.86 4.84
CA ASN A 649 -2.12 -20.20 5.53
C ASN A 649 -3.07 -21.08 4.69
N VAL A 650 -2.56 -21.66 3.60
CA VAL A 650 -3.28 -22.58 2.69
C VAL A 650 -3.44 -24.00 3.24
N THR A 651 -4.55 -24.64 2.85
CA THR A 651 -4.90 -26.02 3.23
C THR A 651 -5.68 -26.72 2.12
N MET A 652 -5.49 -28.04 1.98
CA MET A 652 -6.48 -28.92 1.34
C MET A 652 -7.30 -29.58 2.45
N LEU A 653 -8.62 -29.42 2.38
CA LEU A 653 -9.58 -30.07 3.25
C LEU A 653 -10.20 -31.29 2.55
N GLY A 654 -10.75 -32.21 3.33
CA GLY A 654 -11.40 -33.41 2.82
C GLY A 654 -12.54 -33.88 3.72
N PHE A 655 -13.57 -34.39 3.08
CA PHE A 655 -14.82 -34.84 3.69
C PHE A 655 -15.26 -36.18 3.09
N VAL A 656 -16.13 -36.91 3.79
CA VAL A 656 -16.61 -38.24 3.37
C VAL A 656 -18.11 -38.40 3.61
N SER A 657 -18.79 -39.16 2.74
CA SER A 657 -20.15 -39.65 2.96
C SER A 657 -20.38 -41.05 2.39
N ASP A 658 -21.33 -41.77 2.98
CA ASP A 658 -21.87 -43.03 2.42
C ASP A 658 -22.84 -42.81 1.25
N SER A 659 -23.31 -41.57 1.04
CA SER A 659 -24.20 -41.21 -0.05
C SER A 659 -23.67 -39.99 -0.80
N LEU A 660 -23.76 -40.05 -2.13
CA LEU A 660 -23.39 -38.94 -3.02
C LEU A 660 -24.16 -37.65 -2.73
N THR A 661 -25.39 -37.79 -2.20
CA THR A 661 -26.26 -36.67 -1.79
C THR A 661 -26.49 -36.70 -0.28
N GLY A 662 -25.60 -37.33 0.48
CA GLY A 662 -25.60 -37.39 1.93
C GLY A 662 -24.94 -36.16 2.54
N ASN A 663 -24.96 -36.09 3.88
CA ASN A 663 -24.19 -35.06 4.56
C ASN A 663 -22.73 -35.49 4.64
N PHE A 664 -21.83 -34.70 4.05
CA PHE A 664 -20.39 -34.95 4.12
C PHE A 664 -19.83 -34.52 5.49
N VAL A 665 -19.06 -35.41 6.14
CA VAL A 665 -18.42 -35.15 7.45
C VAL A 665 -16.89 -34.99 7.29
N PRO A 666 -16.21 -34.18 8.12
CA PRO A 666 -14.78 -33.89 7.92
C PRO A 666 -13.86 -35.09 8.22
N LEU A 667 -12.91 -35.36 7.32
CA LEU A 667 -11.81 -36.33 7.54
C LEU A 667 -10.90 -35.89 8.68
N ASN A 668 -10.19 -36.82 9.33
CA ASN A 668 -9.35 -36.54 10.51
C ASN A 668 -10.07 -35.85 11.69
N GLY A 669 -11.41 -35.78 11.61
CA GLY A 669 -12.30 -35.09 12.53
C GLY A 669 -12.36 -33.57 12.42
N ASP A 670 -11.48 -32.90 11.67
CA ASP A 670 -11.49 -31.43 11.44
C ASP A 670 -11.33 -31.04 9.96
N GLY A 671 -11.30 -32.02 9.05
CA GLY A 671 -11.21 -31.83 7.61
C GLY A 671 -9.79 -31.69 7.06
N LEU A 672 -8.77 -31.37 7.86
CA LEU A 672 -7.43 -31.12 7.30
C LEU A 672 -6.82 -32.37 6.68
N VAL A 673 -6.48 -32.32 5.39
CA VAL A 673 -5.73 -33.36 4.68
C VAL A 673 -4.31 -32.89 4.33
N LEU A 674 -4.16 -31.66 3.84
CA LEU A 674 -2.87 -31.00 3.61
C LEU A 674 -2.82 -29.64 4.32
N GLY A 675 -1.76 -29.38 5.08
CA GLY A 675 -1.49 -28.10 5.73
C GLY A 675 -0.16 -27.49 5.27
N ALA A 676 -0.16 -26.17 5.04
CA ALA A 676 1.01 -25.39 4.61
C ALA A 676 2.27 -25.68 5.44
N SER A 677 3.42 -25.82 4.75
CA SER A 677 4.69 -26.19 5.38
C SER A 677 5.82 -25.18 5.18
N THR A 678 5.81 -24.41 4.09
CA THR A 678 6.78 -23.33 3.78
C THR A 678 6.07 -22.00 3.52
N PRO A 679 6.73 -20.83 3.71
CA PRO A 679 6.13 -19.52 3.49
C PRO A 679 5.70 -19.25 2.04
N PHE A 680 4.65 -18.44 1.85
CA PHE A 680 4.06 -18.13 0.54
C PHE A 680 5.06 -17.50 -0.45
N SER A 681 6.06 -16.81 0.08
CA SER A 681 7.09 -16.07 -0.64
C SER A 681 8.28 -16.93 -1.10
N TRP A 682 8.30 -18.23 -0.79
CA TRP A 682 9.34 -19.15 -1.22
C TRP A 682 8.99 -19.85 -2.54
N ARG A 683 10.01 -20.30 -3.27
CA ARG A 683 9.83 -21.14 -4.48
C ARG A 683 9.02 -22.41 -4.24
N THR A 684 9.02 -22.93 -3.01
CA THR A 684 8.37 -24.18 -2.62
C THR A 684 6.92 -24.02 -2.15
N ALA A 685 6.40 -22.78 -2.06
CA ALA A 685 4.99 -22.54 -1.76
C ALA A 685 4.11 -23.22 -2.82
N THR A 686 2.97 -23.73 -2.41
CA THR A 686 2.03 -24.46 -3.28
C THR A 686 0.60 -24.00 -3.07
N TYR A 687 -0.27 -24.28 -4.04
CA TYR A 687 -1.73 -24.16 -3.91
C TYR A 687 -2.40 -24.99 -5.01
N SER A 688 -3.74 -24.98 -5.05
CA SER A 688 -4.55 -25.66 -6.06
C SER A 688 -4.38 -27.18 -5.99
N TYR A 689 -4.76 -27.79 -4.86
CA TYR A 689 -4.49 -29.18 -4.54
C TYR A 689 -5.59 -30.10 -5.11
N TYR A 690 -5.31 -30.71 -6.27
CA TYR A 690 -6.26 -31.60 -6.94
C TYR A 690 -5.92 -33.07 -6.71
N ALA A 691 -6.85 -33.91 -6.25
CA ALA A 691 -6.57 -35.32 -6.04
C ALA A 691 -6.92 -36.17 -7.28
N VAL A 692 -6.14 -37.22 -7.49
CA VAL A 692 -6.27 -38.13 -8.64
C VAL A 692 -6.11 -39.55 -8.13
N LYS A 693 -7.00 -40.45 -8.58
CA LYS A 693 -6.93 -41.86 -8.22
C LYS A 693 -5.87 -42.58 -9.05
N ILE A 694 -5.10 -43.44 -8.40
CA ILE A 694 -4.02 -44.19 -9.03
C ILE A 694 -4.62 -45.31 -9.89
N ASN A 695 -4.41 -45.24 -11.20
CA ASN A 695 -4.94 -46.24 -12.13
C ASN A 695 -4.24 -47.61 -11.92
N PRO A 696 -4.98 -48.70 -11.61
CA PRO A 696 -4.38 -50.02 -11.43
C PRO A 696 -3.64 -50.53 -12.67
N ASP A 697 -4.04 -50.17 -13.89
CA ASP A 697 -3.40 -50.68 -15.10
C ASP A 697 -1.95 -50.19 -15.27
N ASN A 698 -1.60 -49.07 -14.63
CA ASN A 698 -0.24 -48.50 -14.66
C ASN A 698 0.70 -49.11 -13.60
N ILE A 699 0.20 -50.01 -12.74
CA ILE A 699 0.99 -50.76 -11.74
C ILE A 699 1.29 -52.18 -12.28
N LYS A 700 2.57 -52.47 -12.50
CA LYS A 700 3.07 -53.71 -13.14
C LYS A 700 3.17 -54.89 -12.18
N GLY A 701 3.36 -54.63 -10.89
CA GLY A 701 3.47 -55.64 -9.83
C GLY A 701 2.17 -55.90 -9.06
N ASN A 702 2.11 -57.01 -8.33
CA ASN A 702 1.01 -57.28 -7.37
C ASN A 702 1.14 -56.50 -6.04
N SER A 703 2.21 -55.72 -5.90
CA SER A 703 2.53 -54.94 -4.70
C SER A 703 3.31 -53.67 -5.05
N VAL A 704 3.10 -52.61 -4.27
CA VAL A 704 3.79 -51.32 -4.39
C VAL A 704 4.61 -51.06 -3.12
N THR A 705 5.84 -50.57 -3.26
CA THR A 705 6.70 -50.17 -2.13
C THR A 705 6.92 -48.66 -2.14
N VAL A 706 6.50 -47.98 -1.07
CA VAL A 706 6.70 -46.53 -0.86
C VAL A 706 7.34 -46.32 0.51
N ASN A 707 8.44 -45.56 0.54
CA ASN A 707 9.24 -45.29 1.75
C ASN A 707 9.57 -46.55 2.59
N GLY A 708 9.80 -47.67 1.92
CA GLY A 708 10.13 -48.97 2.54
C GLY A 708 8.93 -49.76 3.08
N LYS A 709 7.72 -49.18 3.15
CA LYS A 709 6.47 -49.91 3.43
C LYS A 709 5.94 -50.51 2.13
N THR A 710 5.64 -51.81 2.12
CA THR A 710 5.08 -52.51 0.97
C THR A 710 3.59 -52.78 1.18
N TYR A 711 2.80 -52.50 0.16
CA TYR A 711 1.34 -52.66 0.10
C TYR A 711 0.98 -53.66 -1.00
N THR A 712 -0.20 -54.29 -0.90
CA THR A 712 -0.79 -54.96 -2.07
C THR A 712 -1.21 -53.91 -3.10
N LYS A 713 -1.21 -54.26 -4.40
CA LYS A 713 -1.69 -53.38 -5.48
C LYS A 713 -3.12 -52.90 -5.22
N ASP A 714 -3.97 -53.82 -4.78
CA ASP A 714 -5.38 -53.58 -4.45
C ASP A 714 -5.57 -52.57 -3.30
N TYR A 715 -4.82 -52.72 -2.19
CA TYR A 715 -4.84 -51.72 -1.12
C TYR A 715 -4.30 -50.38 -1.62
N PHE A 716 -3.22 -50.39 -2.41
CA PHE A 716 -2.60 -49.15 -2.88
C PHE A 716 -3.58 -48.31 -3.74
N VAL A 717 -4.27 -48.90 -4.72
CA VAL A 717 -5.21 -48.13 -5.57
C VAL A 717 -6.51 -47.72 -4.89
N ASN A 718 -6.93 -48.43 -3.83
CA ASN A 718 -8.14 -48.11 -3.08
C ASN A 718 -7.90 -47.19 -1.85
N HIS A 719 -6.64 -46.98 -1.47
CA HIS A 719 -6.28 -46.15 -0.30
C HIS A 719 -5.27 -45.03 -0.60
N PHE A 720 -4.64 -44.97 -1.77
CA PHE A 720 -3.72 -43.87 -2.12
C PHE A 720 -4.26 -42.96 -3.20
N LEU A 721 -4.23 -41.66 -2.89
CA LEU A 721 -4.47 -40.58 -3.83
C LEU A 721 -3.15 -39.90 -4.17
N LEU A 722 -3.00 -39.54 -5.44
CA LEU A 722 -1.98 -38.62 -5.92
C LEU A 722 -2.56 -37.20 -5.83
N VAL A 723 -1.90 -36.30 -5.10
CA VAL A 723 -2.38 -34.91 -4.98
C VAL A 723 -1.44 -33.97 -5.73
N ASN A 724 -2.00 -33.21 -6.66
CA ASN A 724 -1.32 -32.40 -7.66
C ASN A 724 -1.47 -30.90 -7.35
N PRO A 725 -0.39 -30.20 -6.95
CA PRO A 725 -0.39 -28.74 -6.78
C PRO A 725 0.27 -28.00 -7.95
N TYR A 726 0.05 -26.68 -8.04
CA TYR A 726 1.07 -25.79 -8.61
C TYR A 726 2.07 -25.35 -7.52
N MET A 727 3.27 -24.95 -7.94
CA MET A 727 4.38 -24.58 -7.08
C MET A 727 5.04 -23.25 -7.51
N GLY A 728 5.39 -22.44 -6.53
CA GLY A 728 5.82 -21.05 -6.69
C GLY A 728 4.62 -20.13 -6.92
N ASN A 729 4.42 -19.14 -6.05
CA ASN A 729 3.30 -18.21 -6.21
C ASN A 729 3.45 -17.31 -7.46
N ARG A 730 2.32 -17.09 -8.16
CA ARG A 730 2.19 -16.33 -9.41
C ARG A 730 2.76 -14.92 -9.32
N GLY A 731 3.19 -14.35 -10.44
CA GLY A 731 3.74 -12.99 -10.51
C GLY A 731 5.15 -12.88 -9.93
N GLU A 732 6.00 -13.88 -10.15
CA GLU A 732 7.41 -13.90 -9.70
C GLU A 732 7.59 -13.63 -8.19
N VAL A 733 6.63 -14.04 -7.34
CA VAL A 733 6.66 -13.76 -5.88
C VAL A 733 7.87 -14.39 -5.19
N ALA A 734 8.33 -15.55 -5.66
CA ALA A 734 9.58 -16.20 -5.24
C ALA A 734 10.86 -15.60 -5.90
N GLY A 735 10.74 -14.41 -6.50
CA GLY A 735 11.81 -13.71 -7.20
C GLY A 735 11.73 -13.82 -8.73
N LYS A 736 12.41 -12.90 -9.42
CA LYS A 736 12.37 -12.79 -10.88
C LYS A 736 12.79 -14.09 -11.57
N GLY A 737 12.00 -14.55 -12.55
CA GLY A 737 12.18 -15.80 -13.28
C GLY A 737 11.76 -17.05 -12.51
N LYS A 738 11.14 -16.92 -11.33
CA LYS A 738 10.59 -18.05 -10.54
C LYS A 738 9.07 -18.14 -10.70
N ASN A 739 8.65 -18.23 -11.97
CA ASN A 739 7.26 -18.35 -12.43
C ASN A 739 6.53 -19.55 -11.80
N ALA A 740 5.22 -19.40 -11.57
CA ALA A 740 4.37 -20.51 -11.15
C ALA A 740 4.44 -21.67 -12.16
N THR A 741 4.58 -22.88 -11.63
CA THR A 741 4.89 -24.10 -12.38
C THR A 741 4.09 -25.27 -11.82
N LEU A 742 3.87 -26.35 -12.58
CA LEU A 742 3.35 -27.59 -11.98
C LEU A 742 4.34 -28.10 -10.92
N GLY A 743 3.83 -28.44 -9.74
CA GLY A 743 4.63 -28.93 -8.62
C GLY A 743 4.94 -30.43 -8.71
N PRO A 744 5.82 -30.94 -7.83
CA PRO A 744 5.87 -32.35 -7.46
C PRO A 744 4.54 -32.77 -6.82
N SER A 745 3.97 -33.89 -7.24
CA SER A 745 2.72 -34.41 -6.68
C SER A 745 2.99 -35.27 -5.43
N TYR A 746 2.08 -35.21 -4.46
CA TYR A 746 2.16 -35.87 -3.16
C TYR A 746 1.40 -37.21 -3.16
N LEU A 747 1.76 -38.12 -2.25
CA LEU A 747 0.92 -39.30 -1.94
C LEU A 747 0.23 -39.10 -0.59
N VAL A 748 -1.07 -39.40 -0.54
CA VAL A 748 -1.90 -39.38 0.68
C VAL A 748 -2.57 -40.75 0.86
N GLU A 749 -2.33 -41.40 2.00
CA GLU A 749 -3.03 -42.61 2.44
C GLU A 749 -4.39 -42.20 3.05
N VAL A 750 -5.50 -42.80 2.61
CA VAL A 750 -6.87 -42.60 3.09
C VAL A 750 -7.34 -43.88 3.77
N LYS A 751 -7.86 -43.78 5.00
CA LYS A 751 -8.13 -44.94 5.87
C LYS A 751 -9.62 -45.11 6.15
N ASP A 752 -10.00 -46.35 6.47
CA ASP A 752 -11.39 -46.76 6.69
C ASP A 752 -12.04 -46.11 7.93
N ASP A 753 -11.23 -45.63 8.86
CA ASP A 753 -11.64 -44.88 10.05
C ASP A 753 -11.93 -43.39 9.77
N GLY A 754 -11.82 -42.94 8.51
CA GLY A 754 -12.00 -41.54 8.13
C GLY A 754 -10.78 -40.66 8.38
N THR A 755 -9.61 -41.24 8.68
CA THR A 755 -8.35 -40.50 8.76
C THR A 755 -7.57 -40.53 7.44
N THR A 756 -6.64 -39.59 7.28
CA THR A 756 -5.66 -39.58 6.18
C THR A 756 -4.24 -39.45 6.71
N GLN A 757 -3.24 -39.73 5.87
CA GLN A 757 -1.83 -39.53 6.21
C GLN A 757 -0.99 -39.20 4.99
N VAL A 758 -0.34 -38.04 5.03
CA VAL A 758 0.62 -37.60 4.02
C VAL A 758 1.90 -38.44 4.08
N VAL A 759 2.38 -38.89 2.92
CA VAL A 759 3.67 -39.57 2.80
C VAL A 759 4.81 -38.55 2.76
N THR A 760 5.09 -37.91 3.90
CA THR A 760 5.93 -36.69 4.03
C THR A 760 7.35 -36.75 3.45
N ASN A 761 7.94 -37.94 3.30
CA ASN A 761 9.27 -38.14 2.70
C ASN A 761 9.21 -38.69 1.25
N TYR A 762 8.07 -38.58 0.57
CA TYR A 762 7.88 -39.00 -0.82
C TYR A 762 7.41 -37.82 -1.68
N LEU A 763 8.02 -37.67 -2.85
CA LEU A 763 7.61 -36.76 -3.91
C LEU A 763 7.67 -37.50 -5.25
N THR A 764 6.83 -37.09 -6.19
CA THR A 764 6.96 -37.46 -7.60
C THR A 764 7.77 -36.42 -8.38
N GLN A 765 8.08 -36.70 -9.65
CA GLN A 765 8.59 -35.67 -10.58
C GLN A 765 7.56 -34.53 -10.74
N GLN A 766 8.01 -33.34 -11.13
CA GLN A 766 7.09 -32.22 -11.37
C GLN A 766 6.05 -32.57 -12.46
N GLY A 767 4.78 -32.27 -12.21
CA GLY A 767 3.70 -32.45 -13.19
C GLY A 767 3.36 -33.91 -13.53
N VAL A 768 3.52 -34.85 -12.60
CA VAL A 768 2.99 -36.22 -12.74
C VAL A 768 1.51 -36.24 -12.34
N TRP A 769 0.63 -36.58 -13.28
CA TRP A 769 -0.82 -36.76 -13.01
C TRP A 769 -1.23 -38.25 -12.97
N ASP A 770 -0.39 -39.13 -13.51
CA ASP A 770 -0.67 -40.56 -13.65
C ASP A 770 0.45 -41.39 -13.01
N TRP A 771 0.21 -41.89 -11.79
CA TRP A 771 1.23 -42.51 -10.96
C TRP A 771 1.61 -43.91 -11.44
N ASN A 772 2.91 -44.18 -11.51
CA ASN A 772 3.50 -45.48 -11.78
C ASN A 772 4.83 -45.65 -11.00
N GLU A 773 5.47 -46.82 -11.07
CA GLU A 773 6.67 -47.08 -10.25
C GLU A 773 7.88 -46.19 -10.63
N GLY A 774 7.85 -45.56 -11.80
CA GLY A 774 8.85 -44.59 -12.25
C GLY A 774 8.57 -43.14 -11.87
N SER A 775 7.48 -42.85 -11.14
CA SER A 775 7.07 -41.47 -10.83
C SER A 775 7.88 -40.81 -9.71
N ALA A 776 8.57 -41.58 -8.86
CA ALA A 776 9.26 -41.09 -7.66
C ALA A 776 10.46 -40.16 -7.97
N ALA A 777 10.65 -39.14 -7.14
CA ALA A 777 11.74 -38.15 -7.26
C ALA A 777 12.42 -37.86 -5.90
N PRO A 778 13.14 -38.84 -5.31
CA PRO A 778 13.79 -38.67 -4.00
C PRO A 778 14.82 -37.53 -3.96
N GLU A 779 15.37 -37.13 -5.10
CA GLU A 779 16.25 -35.97 -5.24
C GLU A 779 15.55 -34.63 -4.92
N LEU A 780 14.23 -34.56 -5.10
CA LEU A 780 13.41 -33.36 -4.80
C LEU A 780 13.04 -33.26 -3.31
N VAL A 781 13.04 -34.36 -2.55
CA VAL A 781 12.59 -34.38 -1.13
C VAL A 781 13.57 -33.60 -0.24
N ALA A 782 13.09 -32.60 0.47
CA ALA A 782 13.84 -31.88 1.51
C ALA A 782 13.53 -32.45 2.90
N THR A 783 14.52 -32.57 3.76
CA THR A 783 14.37 -33.10 5.14
C THR A 783 14.19 -32.00 6.19
N SER A 784 14.33 -30.73 5.81
CA SER A 784 14.17 -29.58 6.70
C SER A 784 13.83 -28.30 5.92
N LEU A 785 13.29 -27.29 6.62
CA LEU A 785 13.00 -25.97 6.06
C LEU A 785 14.25 -25.31 5.44
N LYS A 786 15.43 -25.61 5.97
CA LYS A 786 16.73 -25.15 5.43
C LYS A 786 17.07 -25.76 4.07
N GLU A 787 16.68 -27.02 3.82
CA GLU A 787 16.87 -27.67 2.52
C GLU A 787 15.78 -27.29 1.51
N ALA A 788 14.60 -26.87 1.99
CA ALA A 788 13.53 -26.38 1.14
C ALA A 788 13.82 -24.97 0.61
N ARG A 789 14.32 -24.08 1.47
CA ARG A 789 14.60 -22.67 1.17
C ARG A 789 15.78 -22.48 0.19
N MET A 790 15.60 -21.70 -0.87
CA MET A 790 16.71 -21.17 -1.70
C MET A 790 17.39 -19.97 -1.02
N ASP A 791 18.65 -19.70 -1.34
CA ASP A 791 19.34 -18.50 -0.84
C ASP A 791 18.63 -17.19 -1.20
N THR A 792 17.94 -17.13 -2.35
CA THR A 792 17.18 -15.97 -2.83
C THR A 792 15.76 -15.87 -2.28
N ASP A 793 15.22 -16.91 -1.63
CA ASP A 793 13.90 -16.85 -1.00
C ASP A 793 13.95 -15.90 0.21
N THR A 794 12.94 -15.04 0.38
CA THR A 794 12.84 -14.17 1.57
C THR A 794 11.40 -14.04 2.02
N PHE A 795 11.13 -14.32 3.29
CA PHE A 795 9.85 -14.04 3.92
C PHE A 795 9.91 -12.75 4.74
N ILE A 796 8.91 -11.90 4.57
CA ILE A 796 8.71 -10.69 5.36
C ILE A 796 7.23 -10.39 5.44
N ASP A 797 6.68 -10.38 6.65
CA ASP A 797 5.27 -10.03 6.87
C ASP A 797 5.09 -9.15 8.13
N ARG A 798 3.99 -8.39 8.18
CA ARG A 798 3.60 -7.52 9.29
C ARG A 798 2.20 -7.91 9.79
N VAL A 799 2.16 -8.59 10.92
CA VAL A 799 0.90 -9.03 11.54
C VAL A 799 0.41 -7.99 12.55
N ASN A 800 -0.85 -7.56 12.45
CA ASN A 800 -1.47 -6.71 13.47
C ASN A 800 -2.10 -7.58 14.57
N LYS A 801 -1.68 -7.40 15.83
CA LYS A 801 -2.25 -8.09 16.99
C LYS A 801 -2.75 -7.01 17.97
N LYS A 802 -4.06 -6.88 18.09
CA LYS A 802 -4.77 -5.91 18.97
C LYS A 802 -4.25 -4.47 18.80
N GLY A 803 -4.29 -3.98 17.56
CA GLY A 803 -3.87 -2.63 17.17
C GLY A 803 -2.36 -2.43 17.00
N ASN A 804 -1.53 -3.37 17.44
CA ASN A 804 -0.07 -3.27 17.40
C ASN A 804 0.49 -4.08 16.23
N TRP A 805 1.37 -3.49 15.42
CA TRP A 805 2.02 -4.17 14.28
C TRP A 805 3.32 -4.86 14.71
N TYR A 806 3.52 -6.10 14.28
CA TYR A 806 4.70 -6.92 14.57
C TYR A 806 5.30 -7.43 13.26
N LEU A 807 6.61 -7.31 13.09
CA LEU A 807 7.32 -7.80 11.89
C LEU A 807 7.81 -9.23 12.10
N TYR A 808 7.55 -10.11 11.14
CA TYR A 808 8.05 -11.48 11.10
C TYR A 808 8.92 -11.68 9.84
N ARG A 809 9.94 -12.54 9.96
CA ARG A 809 10.87 -12.91 8.87
C ARG A 809 11.34 -14.35 9.03
N ASP A 810 11.69 -14.99 7.93
CA ASP A 810 12.51 -16.21 7.95
C ASP A 810 13.97 -15.91 8.31
N ASN A 811 14.74 -16.98 8.49
CA ASN A 811 16.18 -16.95 8.70
C ASN A 811 16.89 -17.98 7.79
N ALA A 812 18.21 -18.12 7.89
CA ALA A 812 18.99 -19.06 7.07
C ALA A 812 18.69 -20.55 7.33
N GLU A 813 17.97 -20.87 8.41
CA GLU A 813 17.44 -22.21 8.72
C GLU A 813 15.98 -22.39 8.27
N GLY A 814 15.40 -21.37 7.62
CA GLY A 814 14.01 -21.35 7.17
C GLY A 814 12.99 -21.10 8.28
N LYS A 815 13.42 -20.76 9.50
CA LYS A 815 12.53 -20.56 10.65
C LYS A 815 12.04 -19.11 10.73
N ILE A 816 10.72 -18.93 10.83
CA ILE A 816 10.12 -17.62 11.09
C ILE A 816 10.35 -17.17 12.53
N SER A 817 10.63 -15.88 12.71
CA SER A 817 10.82 -15.24 14.01
C SER A 817 10.33 -13.78 14.03
N GLN A 818 9.81 -13.37 15.18
CA GLN A 818 9.42 -11.98 15.44
C GLN A 818 10.67 -11.09 15.54
N GLN A 819 10.65 -9.97 14.83
CA GLN A 819 11.75 -9.03 14.76
C GLN A 819 11.65 -7.92 15.80
N SER A 820 12.78 -7.29 16.11
CA SER A 820 12.86 -6.10 16.97
C SER A 820 14.01 -5.17 16.53
N GLY A 821 14.11 -4.00 17.17
CA GLY A 821 15.13 -3.01 16.88
C GLY A 821 14.93 -2.29 15.54
N TRP A 822 16.02 -1.83 14.96
CA TRP A 822 16.02 -1.19 13.63
C TRP A 822 15.84 -2.22 12.53
N GLN A 823 14.84 -2.00 11.67
CA GLN A 823 14.45 -2.94 10.61
C GLN A 823 14.35 -2.22 9.26
N LYS A 824 14.72 -2.92 8.18
CA LYS A 824 14.60 -2.41 6.81
C LYS A 824 13.44 -3.11 6.09
N VAL A 825 12.35 -2.38 5.85
CA VAL A 825 11.12 -2.92 5.25
C VAL A 825 10.96 -2.25 3.89
N GLY A 826 11.31 -2.98 2.83
CA GLY A 826 11.50 -2.39 1.50
C GLY A 826 12.49 -1.22 1.53
N ASN A 827 12.07 -0.07 1.01
CA ASN A 827 12.88 1.15 1.02
C ASN A 827 12.88 1.90 2.37
N ASP A 828 12.03 1.53 3.33
CA ASP A 828 11.85 2.26 4.58
C ASP A 828 12.70 1.68 5.72
N THR A 829 13.16 2.57 6.58
CA THR A 829 13.78 2.21 7.86
C THR A 829 12.73 2.38 8.94
N GLN A 830 12.41 1.31 9.65
CA GLN A 830 11.38 1.27 10.69
C GLN A 830 12.02 0.82 12.01
N TYR A 831 11.32 1.01 13.13
CA TYR A 831 11.78 0.52 14.43
C TYR A 831 10.68 -0.26 15.16
N TYR A 832 11.09 -1.37 15.76
CA TYR A 832 10.25 -2.26 16.54
C TYR A 832 10.81 -2.33 17.96
N SER A 833 9.94 -2.20 18.96
CA SER A 833 10.31 -2.18 20.37
C SER A 833 11.18 -3.38 20.75
N THR A 834 12.30 -3.16 21.44
CA THR A 834 13.19 -4.24 21.89
C THR A 834 12.67 -4.98 23.14
N SER A 835 11.59 -4.50 23.76
CA SER A 835 10.93 -5.18 24.89
C SER A 835 9.64 -5.89 24.51
N THR A 836 8.95 -5.47 23.44
CA THR A 836 7.66 -6.05 23.02
C THR A 836 7.63 -6.53 21.57
N GLY A 837 8.52 -6.05 20.70
CA GLY A 837 8.50 -6.30 19.26
C GLY A 837 7.44 -5.53 18.48
N ALA A 838 6.64 -4.66 19.13
CA ALA A 838 5.64 -3.83 18.45
C ALA A 838 6.31 -2.64 17.70
N GLN A 839 5.80 -2.31 16.51
CA GLN A 839 6.25 -1.17 15.71
C GLN A 839 6.02 0.15 16.46
N VAL A 840 6.99 1.07 16.39
CA VAL A 840 6.85 2.40 17.00
C VAL A 840 6.49 3.46 15.96
N PHE A 841 5.67 4.42 16.38
CA PHE A 841 5.16 5.51 15.55
C PHE A 841 5.43 6.86 16.26
N GLY A 842 5.42 7.96 15.51
CA GLY A 842 5.58 9.31 16.03
C GLY A 842 6.96 9.61 16.61
N ALA A 843 7.01 10.56 17.56
CA ALA A 843 8.25 11.01 18.18
C ALA A 843 8.76 10.01 19.22
N GLN A 844 9.99 9.52 19.05
CA GLN A 844 10.58 8.47 19.87
C GLN A 844 11.98 8.85 20.38
N THR A 845 12.38 8.32 21.53
CA THR A 845 13.75 8.48 22.06
C THR A 845 14.41 7.10 22.21
N ILE A 846 15.38 6.81 21.36
CA ILE A 846 16.08 5.52 21.29
C ILE A 846 17.57 5.80 21.55
N ASN A 847 18.18 5.13 22.53
CA ASN A 847 19.59 5.33 22.92
C ASN A 847 19.98 6.81 23.11
N ASN A 848 19.16 7.56 23.86
CA ASN A 848 19.27 9.00 24.13
C ASN A 848 19.21 9.93 22.89
N LYS A 849 18.90 9.39 21.71
CA LYS A 849 18.70 10.14 20.46
C LYS A 849 17.21 10.23 20.13
N LYS A 850 16.77 11.39 19.64
CA LYS A 850 15.39 11.62 19.23
C LYS A 850 15.20 11.31 17.76
N TYR A 851 14.10 10.64 17.43
CA TYR A 851 13.69 10.25 16.08
C TYR A 851 12.21 10.58 15.88
N TYR A 852 11.76 10.59 14.64
CA TYR A 852 10.32 10.62 14.33
C TYR A 852 10.02 9.56 13.27
N PHE A 853 9.07 8.70 13.56
CA PHE A 853 8.54 7.70 12.65
C PHE A 853 7.17 8.18 12.16
N ASP A 854 6.89 8.03 10.87
CA ASP A 854 5.63 8.42 10.25
C ASP A 854 4.43 7.84 11.02
N ALA A 855 3.35 8.62 11.15
CA ALA A 855 2.21 8.22 11.96
C ALA A 855 1.39 7.06 11.36
N ASN A 856 1.49 6.83 10.05
CA ASN A 856 0.69 5.84 9.32
C ASN A 856 1.52 4.61 8.92
N SER A 857 2.73 4.84 8.39
CA SER A 857 3.63 3.78 7.88
C SER A 857 4.71 3.35 8.87
N GLY A 858 4.98 4.16 9.91
CA GLY A 858 6.09 3.96 10.84
C GLY A 858 7.48 4.08 10.20
N ALA A 859 7.60 4.67 9.01
CA ALA A 859 8.86 4.94 8.34
C ALA A 859 9.62 6.11 8.98
N LEU A 860 10.94 5.97 9.20
CA LEU A 860 11.79 6.99 9.80
C LEU A 860 11.89 8.23 8.91
N TYR A 861 11.70 9.42 9.51
CA TYR A 861 11.85 10.69 8.81
C TYR A 861 13.32 11.09 8.60
N TYR A 862 13.61 11.60 7.40
CA TYR A 862 14.91 12.13 7.00
C TYR A 862 14.75 13.55 6.42
N GLY A 863 15.60 14.50 6.84
CA GLY A 863 15.53 15.90 6.37
C GLY A 863 14.38 16.70 6.98
N GLN A 864 13.91 17.74 6.27
CA GLN A 864 12.92 18.70 6.77
C GLN A 864 11.49 18.17 6.63
N HIS A 865 10.78 18.05 7.75
CA HIS A 865 9.37 17.66 7.82
C HIS A 865 8.57 18.68 8.62
N LYS A 866 7.27 18.81 8.33
CA LYS A 866 6.34 19.67 9.08
C LYS A 866 5.39 18.79 9.87
N ILE A 867 5.42 18.90 11.20
CA ILE A 867 4.67 18.09 12.16
C ILE A 867 3.94 19.04 13.09
N ASN A 868 2.62 18.89 13.27
CA ASN A 868 1.78 19.75 14.12
C ASN A 868 2.03 21.25 13.89
N ASP A 869 1.97 21.65 12.60
CA ASP A 869 2.32 22.97 12.06
C ASP A 869 3.75 23.49 12.27
N GLN A 870 4.58 22.79 13.03
CA GLN A 870 5.98 23.15 13.29
C GLN A 870 6.94 22.43 12.34
N TRP A 871 8.02 23.09 11.94
CA TRP A 871 9.05 22.49 11.08
C TRP A 871 10.17 21.88 11.93
N TYR A 872 10.49 20.62 11.66
CA TYR A 872 11.61 19.87 12.24
C TYR A 872 12.62 19.54 11.14
N ASN A 873 13.80 19.05 11.50
CA ASN A 873 14.75 18.50 10.55
C ASN A 873 15.54 17.33 11.16
N PHE A 874 15.57 16.22 10.44
CA PHE A 874 16.23 14.98 10.83
C PHE A 874 17.50 14.80 10.00
N ASP A 875 18.52 14.13 10.53
CA ASP A 875 19.73 13.84 9.77
C ASP A 875 19.42 12.99 8.53
N LYS A 876 20.11 13.25 7.42
CA LYS A 876 19.84 12.58 6.14
C LYS A 876 20.39 11.15 6.04
N THR A 877 21.16 10.72 7.03
CA THR A 877 21.83 9.41 7.10
C THR A 877 21.27 8.59 8.25
N THR A 878 21.12 9.18 9.43
CA THR A 878 20.70 8.46 10.64
C THR A 878 19.27 8.76 11.09
N GLY A 879 18.58 9.76 10.51
CA GLY A 879 17.23 10.17 10.94
C GLY A 879 17.18 10.84 12.32
N GLU A 880 18.32 11.16 12.93
CA GLU A 880 18.39 11.82 14.24
C GLU A 880 17.85 13.26 14.17
N MET A 881 16.97 13.63 15.09
CA MET A 881 16.38 14.98 15.14
C MET A 881 17.46 16.03 15.47
N LEU A 882 17.70 16.93 14.52
CA LEU A 882 18.75 17.96 14.61
C LEU A 882 18.25 19.18 15.40
N THR A 883 19.12 19.72 16.25
CA THR A 883 18.87 20.91 17.07
C THR A 883 20.01 21.93 16.90
N GLY A 884 19.78 23.18 17.29
CA GLY A 884 20.75 24.26 17.13
C GLY A 884 20.81 24.82 15.71
N PHE A 885 21.96 25.38 15.33
CA PHE A 885 22.15 25.95 13.99
C PHE A 885 22.35 24.86 12.94
N VAL A 886 21.46 24.80 11.95
CA VAL A 886 21.52 23.84 10.83
C VAL A 886 21.60 24.59 9.51
N ASN A 887 22.55 24.19 8.65
CA ASN A 887 22.64 24.65 7.27
C ASN A 887 21.89 23.66 6.35
N ILE A 888 21.00 24.17 5.51
CA ILE A 888 20.34 23.43 4.43
C ILE A 888 20.80 24.04 3.09
N PRO A 889 21.89 23.52 2.48
CA PRO A 889 22.44 24.07 1.25
C PRO A 889 21.47 24.08 0.08
N SER A 890 20.62 23.04 -0.03
CA SER A 890 19.58 22.92 -1.08
C SER A 890 18.46 23.95 -0.98
N GLN A 891 18.47 24.82 0.03
CA GLN A 891 17.52 25.93 0.20
C GLN A 891 18.25 27.27 0.48
N ASP A 892 19.58 27.32 0.31
CA ASP A 892 20.45 28.45 0.68
C ASP A 892 20.07 29.05 2.05
N LYS A 893 19.95 28.22 3.10
CA LYS A 893 19.57 28.74 4.43
C LYS A 893 20.31 28.08 5.59
N THR A 894 20.88 28.90 6.46
CA THR A 894 21.06 28.53 7.87
C THR A 894 19.77 28.84 8.61
N VAL A 895 19.30 27.93 9.45
CA VAL A 895 18.16 28.11 10.36
C VAL A 895 18.58 27.73 11.78
N TYR A 896 17.68 27.85 12.75
CA TYR A 896 17.89 27.34 14.10
C TYR A 896 16.70 26.50 14.55
N TYR A 897 16.97 25.28 15.02
CA TYR A 897 16.00 24.39 15.64
C TYR A 897 16.17 24.43 17.17
N ALA A 898 15.06 24.52 17.91
CA ALA A 898 15.05 24.59 19.36
C ALA A 898 15.43 23.24 20.01
N ALA A 899 15.56 23.19 21.34
CA ALA A 899 15.98 21.97 22.07
C ALA A 899 14.91 20.84 22.06
N ASP A 900 13.66 21.22 21.84
CA ASP A 900 12.51 20.37 21.55
C ASP A 900 12.35 20.07 20.04
N GLY A 901 13.18 20.69 19.18
CA GLY A 901 13.35 20.32 17.76
C GLY A 901 12.69 21.24 16.73
N HIS A 902 11.84 22.19 17.12
CA HIS A 902 11.11 23.02 16.16
C HIS A 902 11.91 24.22 15.63
N MET A 903 11.69 24.61 14.37
CA MET A 903 12.38 25.72 13.72
C MET A 903 11.93 27.07 14.29
N LEU A 904 12.88 27.92 14.67
CA LEU A 904 12.60 29.26 15.21
C LEU A 904 12.46 30.33 14.12
N TYR A 905 11.61 31.32 14.43
CA TYR A 905 11.31 32.48 13.59
C TYR A 905 11.52 33.80 14.35
N GLY A 906 11.70 34.90 13.62
CA GLY A 906 11.80 36.25 14.21
C GLY A 906 13.05 36.45 15.06
N GLN A 907 13.01 37.46 15.94
CA GLN A 907 14.13 37.79 16.83
C GLN A 907 14.24 36.79 17.97
N GLN A 908 15.39 36.14 18.09
CA GLN A 908 15.66 35.12 19.10
C GLN A 908 16.95 35.43 19.85
N LYS A 909 17.01 35.05 21.14
CA LYS A 909 18.19 35.26 21.99
C LYS A 909 18.82 33.92 22.34
N ILE A 910 19.83 33.52 21.58
CA ILE A 910 20.52 32.22 21.66
C ILE A 910 21.91 32.45 22.24
N ASN A 911 22.28 31.71 23.28
CA ASN A 911 23.59 31.79 23.96
C ASN A 911 24.04 33.24 24.25
N GLY A 912 23.11 34.04 24.81
CA GLY A 912 23.31 35.45 25.15
C GLY A 912 23.23 36.44 23.97
N LYS A 913 23.52 35.99 22.74
CA LYS A 913 23.49 36.77 21.50
C LYS A 913 22.08 36.88 20.92
N TRP A 914 21.78 37.97 20.21
CA TRP A 914 20.52 38.14 19.47
C TRP A 914 20.68 37.81 18.00
N TYR A 915 19.76 37.03 17.45
CA TYR A 915 19.65 36.65 16.04
C TYR A 915 18.28 37.10 15.50
N ASN A 916 18.06 36.96 14.19
CA ASN A 916 16.74 37.17 13.60
C ASN A 916 16.53 36.24 12.39
N PHE A 917 15.45 35.46 12.41
CA PHE A 917 15.13 34.48 11.39
C PHE A 917 13.92 34.94 10.56
N ALA A 918 13.95 34.70 9.24
CA ALA A 918 12.91 35.14 8.32
C ALA A 918 11.56 34.47 8.67
N PRO A 919 10.45 35.24 8.81
CA PRO A 919 9.22 34.77 9.44
C PRO A 919 8.45 33.70 8.66
N LEU A 920 8.82 33.42 7.41
CA LEU A 920 8.17 32.40 6.57
C LEU A 920 9.07 31.20 6.26
N SER A 921 10.39 31.32 6.35
CA SER A 921 11.34 30.30 5.88
C SER A 921 12.37 29.83 6.90
N GLY A 922 12.42 30.47 8.07
CA GLY A 922 13.41 30.24 9.12
C GLY A 922 14.83 30.73 8.78
N LYS A 923 15.08 31.27 7.57
CA LYS A 923 16.43 31.68 7.13
C LYS A 923 17.00 32.78 8.03
N MET A 924 18.16 32.53 8.62
CA MET A 924 18.91 33.49 9.42
C MET A 924 19.26 34.73 8.61
N LEU A 925 18.88 35.90 9.11
CA LEU A 925 19.08 37.18 8.44
C LEU A 925 20.41 37.82 8.86
N THR A 926 21.22 38.19 7.87
CA THR A 926 22.49 38.90 8.06
C THR A 926 22.41 40.31 7.44
N GLY A 927 23.35 41.19 7.78
CA GLY A 927 23.39 42.56 7.27
C GLY A 927 22.39 43.52 7.94
N PHE A 928 22.02 44.58 7.23
CA PHE A 928 21.10 45.60 7.76
C PHE A 928 19.64 45.12 7.71
N VAL A 929 19.00 45.00 8.87
CA VAL A 929 17.60 44.57 8.99
C VAL A 929 16.78 45.66 9.69
N TYR A 930 15.57 45.93 9.18
CA TYR A 930 14.59 46.81 9.84
C TYR A 930 13.57 45.98 10.60
N ILE A 931 13.49 46.18 11.91
CA ILE A 931 12.55 45.53 12.81
C ILE A 931 11.36 46.47 12.99
N ALA A 932 10.25 46.15 12.33
CA ALA A 932 9.06 47.01 12.25
C ALA A 932 8.42 47.24 13.63
N SER A 933 8.21 46.18 14.42
CA SER A 933 7.61 46.25 15.76
C SER A 933 8.37 47.16 16.73
N GLN A 934 9.70 47.20 16.62
CA GLN A 934 10.58 48.02 17.47
C GLN A 934 11.03 49.33 16.79
N LYS A 935 10.51 49.64 15.59
CA LYS A 935 10.80 50.85 14.80
C LYS A 935 12.30 51.19 14.78
N LYS A 936 13.13 50.18 14.49
CA LYS A 936 14.62 50.28 14.50
C LYS A 936 15.25 49.53 13.33
N THR A 937 16.30 50.11 12.74
CA THR A 937 17.26 49.35 11.93
C THR A 937 18.38 48.85 12.84
N VAL A 938 18.83 47.63 12.64
CA VAL A 938 19.99 47.01 13.31
C VAL A 938 20.93 46.42 12.26
N TYR A 939 22.02 45.79 12.70
CA TYR A 939 22.88 45.00 11.82
C TYR A 939 23.20 43.66 12.45
N TYR A 940 22.98 42.57 11.70
CA TYR A 940 23.39 41.22 12.06
C TYR A 940 24.69 40.86 11.34
N ALA A 941 25.62 40.25 12.05
CA ALA A 941 26.94 39.86 11.55
C ALA A 941 26.88 38.74 10.50
N ALA A 942 28.04 38.32 9.97
CA ALA A 942 28.11 37.18 9.06
C ALA A 942 27.73 35.86 9.74
N ASP A 943 28.10 35.70 11.02
CA ASP A 943 27.62 34.65 11.93
C ASP A 943 26.25 34.99 12.55
N GLY A 944 25.47 35.88 11.94
CA GLY A 944 24.06 36.13 12.27
C GLY A 944 23.74 36.90 13.55
N HIS A 945 24.72 37.25 14.40
CA HIS A 945 24.43 37.93 15.67
C HIS A 945 24.33 39.46 15.56
N MET A 946 23.47 40.09 16.36
CA MET A 946 23.25 41.54 16.34
C MET A 946 24.46 42.31 16.89
N LEU A 947 24.92 43.32 16.15
CA LEU A 947 26.05 44.17 16.54
C LEU A 947 25.63 45.31 17.47
N TYR A 948 26.55 45.68 18.37
CA TYR A 948 26.39 46.74 19.36
C TYR A 948 27.62 47.65 19.36
N GLY A 949 27.47 48.94 19.65
CA GLY A 949 28.63 49.84 19.68
C GLY A 949 29.11 50.24 18.27
N ARG A 950 30.42 50.40 18.08
CA ARG A 950 31.00 51.05 16.88
C ARG A 950 31.66 50.04 15.95
N HIS A 951 31.10 49.84 14.76
CA HIS A 951 31.63 48.89 13.76
C HIS A 951 31.94 49.57 12.42
N LYS A 952 32.83 48.95 11.64
CA LYS A 952 33.19 49.37 10.28
C LYS A 952 32.66 48.33 9.28
N ILE A 953 31.63 48.69 8.53
CA ILE A 953 30.92 47.82 7.59
C ILE A 953 31.10 48.39 6.18
N ASN A 954 31.55 47.55 5.23
CA ASN A 954 31.81 47.91 3.83
C ASN A 954 32.57 49.25 3.69
N GLY A 955 33.69 49.34 4.42
CA GLY A 955 34.59 50.50 4.47
C GLY A 955 34.12 51.67 5.35
N LYS A 956 32.86 51.72 5.77
CA LYS A 956 32.23 52.89 6.43
C LYS A 956 31.99 52.63 7.91
N TRP A 957 32.13 53.67 8.73
CA TRP A 957 31.84 53.58 10.16
C TRP A 957 30.35 53.75 10.45
N TYR A 958 29.84 52.92 11.34
CA TYR A 958 28.48 52.90 11.88
C TYR A 958 28.51 52.89 13.41
N GLN A 959 27.41 53.30 14.04
CA GLN A 959 27.19 53.14 15.46
C GLN A 959 25.84 52.50 15.70
N PHE A 960 25.83 51.46 16.52
CA PHE A 960 24.64 50.83 17.07
C PHE A 960 24.56 51.16 18.56
N ASP A 961 23.36 51.37 19.06
CA ASP A 961 23.08 51.60 20.47
C ASP A 961 23.51 50.39 21.32
N SER A 962 24.16 50.64 22.46
CA SER A 962 24.78 49.59 23.27
C SER A 962 23.80 48.75 24.10
N LYS A 963 22.50 49.11 24.14
CA LYS A 963 21.46 48.30 24.79
C LYS A 963 20.50 47.66 23.79
N SER A 964 20.09 48.39 22.75
CA SER A 964 19.02 48.00 21.83
C SER A 964 19.48 47.55 20.43
N GLY A 965 20.77 47.68 20.11
CA GLY A 965 21.33 47.42 18.78
C GLY A 965 20.90 48.42 17.70
N LYS A 966 20.12 49.45 18.05
CA LYS A 966 19.55 50.41 17.10
C LYS A 966 20.63 51.24 16.42
N MET A 967 20.67 51.20 15.08
CA MET A 967 21.55 52.03 14.27
C MET A 967 21.28 53.51 14.53
N LEU A 968 22.29 54.22 15.03
CA LEU A 968 22.19 55.63 15.39
C LEU A 968 22.41 56.54 14.17
N THR A 969 21.65 57.63 14.12
CA THR A 969 21.77 58.69 13.11
C THR A 969 21.80 60.06 13.81
N GLY A 970 22.25 61.09 13.11
CA GLY A 970 22.40 62.42 13.70
C GLY A 970 23.72 62.59 14.48
N PHE A 971 23.75 63.54 15.42
CA PHE A 971 24.92 63.77 16.27
C PHE A 971 24.98 62.74 17.39
N VAL A 972 26.10 62.02 17.51
CA VAL A 972 26.33 61.01 18.55
C VAL A 972 27.57 61.37 19.35
N LYS A 973 27.49 61.29 20.68
CA LYS A 973 28.60 61.58 21.60
C LYS A 973 29.27 60.26 22.01
N LEU A 974 30.49 60.03 21.52
CA LEU A 974 31.25 58.79 21.78
C LEU A 974 32.07 58.87 23.08
N SER A 975 32.35 60.06 23.59
CA SER A 975 32.99 60.27 24.89
C SER A 975 32.73 61.68 25.43
N LYS A 976 33.21 62.01 26.64
CA LYS A 976 33.14 63.38 27.19
C LYS A 976 33.64 64.45 26.19
N LYS A 977 34.68 64.15 25.39
CA LYS A 977 35.32 65.08 24.43
C LYS A 977 34.96 64.82 22.95
N VAL A 978 34.44 63.65 22.57
CA VAL A 978 34.20 63.27 21.16
C VAL A 978 32.71 63.28 20.80
N THR A 979 32.33 64.10 19.82
CA THR A 979 31.03 64.02 19.11
C THR A 979 31.30 63.73 17.64
N VAL A 980 30.56 62.80 17.03
CA VAL A 980 30.58 62.52 15.58
C VAL A 980 29.19 62.80 14.98
N TYR A 981 29.03 62.62 13.67
CA TYR A 981 27.71 62.67 13.03
C TYR A 981 27.53 61.50 12.06
N TYR A 982 26.43 60.77 12.21
CA TYR A 982 26.01 59.69 11.31
C TYR A 982 24.88 60.19 10.41
N ASN A 983 24.96 59.91 9.10
CA ASN A 983 23.96 60.35 8.13
C ASN A 983 22.65 59.54 8.23
N ALA A 984 21.65 59.86 7.40
CA ALA A 984 20.37 59.14 7.38
C ALA A 984 20.46 57.64 7.00
N LYS A 985 21.59 57.21 6.43
CA LYS A 985 21.93 55.79 6.16
C LYS A 985 22.89 55.21 7.22
N GLY A 986 22.98 55.81 8.41
CA GLY A 986 23.82 55.36 9.53
C GLY A 986 25.34 55.55 9.36
N GLN A 987 25.81 56.19 8.28
CA GLN A 987 27.24 56.26 7.95
C GLN A 987 27.89 57.52 8.52
N MET A 988 29.05 57.36 9.17
CA MET A 988 29.79 58.47 9.77
C MET A 988 30.29 59.46 8.72
N LEU A 989 30.02 60.74 8.93
CA LEU A 989 30.53 61.81 8.07
C LEU A 989 31.95 62.23 8.48
N VAL A 990 32.77 62.50 7.47
CA VAL A 990 34.14 63.01 7.59
C VAL A 990 34.32 64.22 6.66
N GLY A 991 35.12 65.20 7.07
CA GLY A 991 35.33 66.45 6.32
C GLY A 991 34.23 67.51 6.53
N VAL A 992 34.04 68.38 5.54
CA VAL A 992 33.12 69.54 5.59
C VAL A 992 31.72 69.11 5.17
N HIS A 993 30.72 69.31 6.03
CA HIS A 993 29.31 69.01 5.72
C HIS A 993 28.36 70.12 6.18
N LYS A 994 27.21 70.24 5.52
CA LYS A 994 26.14 71.18 5.89
C LYS A 994 24.92 70.38 6.35
N ILE A 995 24.54 70.52 7.62
CA ILE A 995 23.51 69.72 8.29
C ILE A 995 22.45 70.68 8.85
N LYS A 996 21.16 70.45 8.53
CA LYS A 996 20.02 71.31 8.89
C LYS A 996 20.37 72.82 8.82
N GLY A 997 20.91 73.24 7.68
CA GLY A 997 21.29 74.64 7.40
C GLY A 997 22.64 75.12 7.97
N LYS A 998 23.19 74.49 9.00
CA LYS A 998 24.45 74.89 9.68
C LYS A 998 25.66 74.14 9.10
N TRP A 999 26.84 74.77 9.10
CA TRP A 999 28.10 74.14 8.67
C TRP A 999 28.80 73.45 9.83
N TYR A 1000 29.27 72.23 9.57
CA TYR A 1000 30.05 71.42 10.49
C TYR A 1000 31.31 70.88 9.80
N LEU A 1001 32.30 70.53 10.61
CA LEU A 1001 33.58 70.01 10.16
C LEU A 1001 33.91 68.81 11.05
N PHE A 1002 34.16 67.67 10.41
CA PHE A 1002 34.51 66.42 11.05
C PHE A 1002 35.93 66.05 10.62
N ASP A 1003 36.76 65.59 11.55
CA ASP A 1003 38.12 65.14 11.24
C ASP A 1003 38.10 63.96 10.25
N LYS A 1004 39.09 63.92 9.36
CA LYS A 1004 39.18 62.93 8.27
C LYS A 1004 39.51 61.52 8.73
N LYS A 1005 40.18 61.33 9.87
CA LYS A 1005 40.55 60.00 10.38
C LYS A 1005 39.54 59.48 11.41
N SER A 1006 39.20 60.31 12.39
CA SER A 1006 38.39 59.93 13.56
C SER A 1006 36.88 60.15 13.40
N GLY A 1007 36.47 61.09 12.54
CA GLY A 1007 35.09 61.59 12.44
C GLY A 1007 34.69 62.61 13.51
N ALA A 1008 35.61 63.00 14.40
CA ALA A 1008 35.30 63.92 15.49
C ALA A 1008 34.94 65.33 14.97
N LYS A 1009 33.86 65.91 15.51
CA LYS A 1009 33.37 67.27 15.25
C LYS A 1009 34.38 68.29 15.78
N VAL A 1010 35.13 68.92 14.88
CA VAL A 1010 36.19 69.89 15.18
C VAL A 1010 35.82 71.28 14.67
N THR A 1011 36.40 72.33 15.27
CA THR A 1011 36.26 73.72 14.79
C THR A 1011 37.27 74.09 13.70
N TYR A 1012 38.31 73.26 13.50
CA TYR A 1012 39.37 73.44 12.50
C TYR A 1012 39.85 72.08 11.97
N ALA A 1013 40.19 72.00 10.68
CA ALA A 1013 40.84 70.84 10.07
C ALA A 1013 41.82 71.26 8.96
N LYS A 1014 43.00 70.64 8.92
CA LYS A 1014 44.08 70.95 7.96
C LYS A 1014 43.64 70.63 6.52
N VAL A 1015 44.04 71.49 5.58
CA VAL A 1015 43.78 71.34 4.13
C VAL A 1015 45.08 71.45 3.33
N GLY A 1016 45.89 72.48 3.61
CA GLY A 1016 47.24 72.61 3.06
C GLY A 1016 47.32 72.77 1.53
N LYS A 1017 46.60 73.75 0.95
CA LYS A 1017 46.68 74.02 -0.51
C LYS A 1017 46.48 75.49 -0.85
N TYR A 1018 47.02 75.95 -1.97
CA TYR A 1018 46.64 77.26 -2.52
C TYR A 1018 45.21 77.24 -3.07
N VAL A 1019 44.44 78.27 -2.75
CA VAL A 1019 43.07 78.50 -3.24
C VAL A 1019 42.93 79.94 -3.74
N GLN A 1020 42.09 80.17 -4.76
CA GLN A 1020 41.91 81.49 -5.35
C GLN A 1020 40.65 82.18 -4.82
N VAL A 1021 40.80 83.42 -4.36
CA VAL A 1021 39.69 84.29 -3.96
C VAL A 1021 38.95 84.77 -5.22
N LYS A 1022 37.62 84.64 -5.25
CA LYS A 1022 36.77 84.95 -6.43
C LYS A 1022 35.74 86.06 -6.17
N HIS A 1023 35.48 86.38 -4.91
CA HIS A 1023 34.82 87.61 -4.47
C HIS A 1023 35.73 88.31 -3.45
N ASN A 1024 35.85 89.64 -3.48
CA ASN A 1024 36.64 90.41 -2.52
C ASN A 1024 36.34 89.97 -1.08
N ALA A 1025 37.33 89.47 -0.37
CA ALA A 1025 37.16 88.77 0.89
C ALA A 1025 37.77 89.55 2.05
N SER A 1026 36.91 90.09 2.93
CA SER A 1026 37.35 90.57 4.23
C SER A 1026 38.10 89.48 4.98
N VAL A 1027 39.19 89.86 5.65
CA VAL A 1027 39.86 89.01 6.62
C VAL A 1027 39.12 89.08 7.94
N TYR A 1028 38.89 87.93 8.56
CA TYR A 1028 38.26 87.78 9.87
C TYR A 1028 39.26 87.24 10.87
N THR A 1029 39.06 87.60 12.14
CA THR A 1029 39.74 87.01 13.31
C THR A 1029 39.05 85.72 13.76
N ALA A 1030 39.69 84.94 14.63
CA ALA A 1030 39.10 83.73 15.23
C ALA A 1030 37.77 84.01 15.96
N LYS A 1031 37.62 85.19 16.58
CA LYS A 1031 36.37 85.66 17.23
C LYS A 1031 35.28 86.10 16.22
N GLY A 1032 35.56 86.05 14.91
CA GLY A 1032 34.63 86.42 13.84
C GLY A 1032 34.44 87.93 13.63
N LYS A 1033 35.20 88.79 14.33
CA LYS A 1033 35.31 90.23 14.00
C LYS A 1033 36.13 90.38 12.71
N LYS A 1034 35.74 91.32 11.83
CA LYS A 1034 36.58 91.74 10.68
C LYS A 1034 37.92 92.30 11.19
N SER A 1035 38.98 92.12 10.41
CA SER A 1035 40.31 92.69 10.66
C SER A 1035 40.65 93.74 9.60
N LYS A 1036 41.70 94.56 9.83
CA LYS A 1036 42.26 95.46 8.80
C LYS A 1036 42.90 94.60 7.69
N GLY A 1037 42.13 94.28 6.65
CA GLY A 1037 42.59 93.52 5.48
C GLY A 1037 41.47 92.96 4.61
N VAL A 1038 41.66 93.05 3.28
CA VAL A 1038 40.76 92.45 2.27
C VAL A 1038 41.60 91.79 1.18
N TYR A 1039 41.45 90.49 0.98
CA TYR A 1039 42.00 89.83 -0.21
C TYR A 1039 41.10 90.14 -1.41
N LYS A 1040 41.66 90.81 -2.42
CA LYS A 1040 40.94 91.11 -3.67
C LYS A 1040 40.69 89.82 -4.47
N SER A 1041 39.62 89.81 -5.27
CA SER A 1041 39.36 88.75 -6.25
C SER A 1041 40.56 88.55 -7.18
N GLY A 1042 40.84 87.30 -7.56
CA GLY A 1042 42.00 86.88 -8.34
C GLY A 1042 43.20 86.42 -7.50
N LYS A 1043 43.37 86.92 -6.26
CA LYS A 1043 44.53 86.56 -5.41
C LYS A 1043 44.48 85.08 -4.99
N LYS A 1044 45.56 84.34 -5.25
CA LYS A 1044 45.84 83.03 -4.63
C LYS A 1044 46.26 83.24 -3.17
N VAL A 1045 45.72 82.44 -2.25
CA VAL A 1045 46.03 82.42 -0.81
C VAL A 1045 46.24 80.99 -0.35
N TYR A 1046 47.17 80.73 0.56
CA TYR A 1046 47.40 79.38 1.08
C TYR A 1046 46.38 79.04 2.17
N ALA A 1047 45.48 78.10 1.89
CA ALA A 1047 44.52 77.59 2.85
C ALA A 1047 45.18 76.56 3.77
N GLN A 1048 45.57 77.00 4.97
CA GLN A 1048 46.08 76.13 6.03
C GLN A 1048 45.04 75.06 6.40
N GLY A 1049 43.77 75.45 6.49
CA GLY A 1049 42.66 74.55 6.82
C GLY A 1049 41.29 75.21 6.71
N TYR A 1050 40.23 74.40 6.85
CA TYR A 1050 38.87 74.91 7.09
C TYR A 1050 38.69 75.28 8.55
N ALA A 1051 37.83 76.26 8.83
CA ALA A 1051 37.40 76.63 10.18
C ALA A 1051 35.90 76.97 10.21
N ILE A 1052 35.22 76.64 11.31
CA ILE A 1052 33.83 77.06 11.57
C ILE A 1052 33.85 78.21 12.58
N ILE A 1053 33.35 79.39 12.18
CA ILE A 1053 33.28 80.58 13.05
C ILE A 1053 31.85 81.13 12.98
N LYS A 1054 31.15 81.24 14.12
CA LYS A 1054 29.75 81.69 14.21
C LYS A 1054 28.84 81.05 13.14
N ASN A 1055 28.84 79.71 13.09
CA ASN A 1055 28.06 78.85 12.17
C ASN A 1055 28.35 79.02 10.66
N LYS A 1056 29.38 79.77 10.27
CA LYS A 1056 29.81 79.97 8.87
C LYS A 1056 31.16 79.29 8.63
N LEU A 1057 31.36 78.78 7.41
CA LEU A 1057 32.59 78.13 6.96
C LEU A 1057 33.61 79.17 6.45
N TYR A 1058 34.85 79.05 6.89
CA TYR A 1058 35.99 79.87 6.48
C TYR A 1058 37.17 78.97 6.09
N TYR A 1059 38.07 79.49 5.27
CA TYR A 1059 39.45 79.03 5.22
C TYR A 1059 40.30 79.86 6.19
N LYS A 1060 41.12 79.19 7.01
CA LYS A 1060 42.24 79.81 7.72
C LYS A 1060 43.39 79.98 6.73
N ILE A 1061 43.93 81.19 6.62
CA ILE A 1061 45.07 81.48 5.72
C ILE A 1061 46.34 81.88 6.49
N ALA A 1062 46.24 82.35 7.74
CA ALA A 1062 47.39 82.55 8.63
C ALA A 1062 46.97 82.53 10.12
N LYS A 1063 47.92 82.77 11.04
CA LYS A 1063 47.64 82.99 12.47
C LYS A 1063 46.62 84.13 12.61
N ASN A 1064 45.48 83.84 13.24
CA ASN A 1064 44.33 84.75 13.42
C ASN A 1064 43.77 85.42 12.14
N LYS A 1065 43.99 84.86 10.94
CA LYS A 1065 43.46 85.40 9.66
C LYS A 1065 42.66 84.33 8.91
N TYR A 1066 41.37 84.62 8.70
CA TYR A 1066 40.38 83.74 8.09
C TYR A 1066 39.60 84.44 6.96
N VAL A 1067 39.18 83.71 5.93
CA VAL A 1067 38.35 84.21 4.81
C VAL A 1067 37.13 83.32 4.63
N ALA A 1068 35.94 83.91 4.50
CA ALA A 1068 34.70 83.15 4.31
C ALA A 1068 34.76 82.28 3.05
N ALA A 1069 34.52 80.97 3.20
CA ALA A 1069 34.71 79.99 2.14
C ALA A 1069 33.79 80.23 0.93
N GLY A 1070 32.63 80.84 1.14
CA GLY A 1070 31.74 81.31 0.06
C GLY A 1070 32.37 82.30 -0.91
N ASN A 1071 33.48 82.96 -0.56
CA ASN A 1071 34.24 83.84 -1.47
C ASN A 1071 35.26 83.09 -2.35
N ILE A 1072 35.46 81.79 -2.12
CA ILE A 1072 36.49 80.94 -2.77
C ILE A 1072 35.84 79.72 -3.44
N ASP A 1073 35.08 78.93 -2.69
CA ASP A 1073 34.39 77.72 -3.17
C ASP A 1073 33.07 78.07 -3.85
N GLY A 1074 32.38 79.09 -3.31
CA GLY A 1074 31.09 79.58 -3.82
C GLY A 1074 29.90 78.70 -3.43
N VAL A 1075 28.70 79.26 -3.56
CA VAL A 1075 27.44 78.53 -3.40
C VAL A 1075 26.95 78.11 -4.78
N LYS A 1076 26.82 76.81 -5.04
CA LYS A 1076 26.24 76.30 -6.29
C LYS A 1076 24.73 76.60 -6.30
N ARG A 1077 24.25 77.34 -7.29
CA ARG A 1077 22.85 77.71 -7.50
C ARG A 1077 22.39 77.32 -8.90
N THR A 1078 21.11 76.98 -9.04
CA THR A 1078 20.46 76.75 -10.32
C THR A 1078 19.94 78.08 -10.87
N VAL A 1079 20.16 78.35 -12.16
CA VAL A 1079 19.57 79.50 -12.87
C VAL A 1079 18.10 79.20 -13.14
N LYS A 1080 17.17 79.96 -12.53
CA LYS A 1080 15.71 79.80 -12.70
C LYS A 1080 15.19 80.46 -13.98
N ASN A 1081 15.74 81.62 -14.33
CA ASN A 1081 15.37 82.41 -15.50
C ASN A 1081 16.61 82.66 -16.34
N ALA A 1082 16.56 82.42 -17.65
CA ALA A 1082 17.71 82.62 -18.53
C ALA A 1082 18.21 84.08 -18.46
N GLY A 1083 19.53 84.27 -18.53
CA GLY A 1083 20.10 85.60 -18.32
C GLY A 1083 21.56 85.74 -18.71
N TYR A 1084 21.96 86.98 -18.97
CA TYR A 1084 23.31 87.31 -19.42
C TYR A 1084 24.30 87.47 -18.27
N VAL A 1085 25.58 87.22 -18.58
CA VAL A 1085 26.72 87.56 -17.75
C VAL A 1085 27.26 88.94 -18.15
N TYR A 1086 27.56 89.75 -17.14
CA TYR A 1086 27.97 91.14 -17.22
C TYR A 1086 29.41 91.31 -16.74
N THR A 1087 30.08 92.34 -17.25
CA THR A 1087 31.38 92.83 -16.76
C THR A 1087 31.20 93.80 -15.59
N TYR A 1088 32.28 94.17 -14.89
CA TYR A 1088 32.21 95.14 -13.79
C TYR A 1088 31.74 96.54 -14.21
N LYS A 1089 32.01 96.96 -15.47
CA LYS A 1089 31.47 98.21 -16.06
C LYS A 1089 29.97 98.10 -16.46
N ASN A 1090 29.26 97.09 -15.96
CA ASN A 1090 27.87 96.71 -16.31
C ASN A 1090 27.61 96.49 -17.82
N LYS A 1091 28.65 96.33 -18.65
CA LYS A 1091 28.49 95.94 -20.07
C LYS A 1091 28.18 94.44 -20.14
N LYS A 1092 27.09 94.06 -20.82
CA LYS A 1092 26.77 92.67 -21.20
C LYS A 1092 27.96 92.11 -22.00
N LEU A 1093 28.34 90.85 -21.76
CA LEU A 1093 29.28 90.15 -22.65
C LEU A 1093 28.56 89.84 -23.97
N LYS A 1094 29.02 90.43 -25.09
CA LYS A 1094 28.42 90.26 -26.43
C LYS A 1094 28.69 88.85 -27.00
N LYS A 1095 27.84 88.42 -27.95
CA LYS A 1095 27.71 87.07 -28.55
C LYS A 1095 27.30 85.97 -27.53
N GLN A 1096 26.90 84.80 -28.05
CA GLN A 1096 26.25 83.71 -27.29
C GLN A 1096 26.99 83.27 -26.02
N LYS A 1097 28.34 83.41 -25.97
CA LYS A 1097 29.17 83.12 -24.79
C LYS A 1097 28.78 83.91 -23.52
N GLY A 1098 27.96 84.96 -23.65
CA GLY A 1098 27.40 85.72 -22.54
C GLY A 1098 26.09 85.17 -21.94
N LEU A 1099 25.33 84.31 -22.62
CA LEU A 1099 24.01 83.85 -22.16
C LEU A 1099 24.10 82.57 -21.33
N VAL A 1100 23.36 82.50 -20.22
CA VAL A 1100 23.23 81.31 -19.38
C VAL A 1100 21.77 80.86 -19.36
N LYS A 1101 21.52 79.63 -19.85
CA LYS A 1101 20.18 79.02 -19.95
C LYS A 1101 19.59 78.68 -18.57
N LYS A 1102 18.25 78.64 -18.48
CA LYS A 1102 17.49 78.06 -17.35
C LYS A 1102 17.98 76.63 -17.06
N GLY A 1103 17.95 76.21 -15.80
CA GLY A 1103 18.47 74.93 -15.33
C GLY A 1103 19.99 74.88 -15.10
N THR A 1104 20.78 75.80 -15.68
CA THR A 1104 22.25 75.77 -15.53
C THR A 1104 22.67 75.95 -14.06
N LYS A 1105 23.48 75.03 -13.52
CA LYS A 1105 24.07 75.17 -12.17
C LYS A 1105 25.37 75.99 -12.24
N LYS A 1106 25.37 77.21 -11.69
CA LYS A 1106 26.54 78.11 -11.57
C LYS A 1106 26.92 78.29 -10.10
N TYR A 1107 28.21 78.51 -9.82
CA TYR A 1107 28.65 78.92 -8.49
C TYR A 1107 28.54 80.44 -8.34
N THR A 1108 27.86 80.90 -7.29
CA THR A 1108 27.81 82.30 -6.89
C THR A 1108 28.77 82.55 -5.73
N TYR A 1109 29.69 83.50 -5.89
CA TYR A 1109 30.75 83.79 -4.94
C TYR A 1109 30.42 85.02 -4.09
N GLY A 1110 30.51 84.86 -2.77
CA GLY A 1110 30.29 85.91 -1.78
C GLY A 1110 28.89 86.50 -1.73
N SER A 1111 28.82 87.77 -1.35
CA SER A 1111 27.61 88.60 -1.32
C SER A 1111 27.19 89.06 -2.70
N THR A 1112 25.96 89.56 -2.82
CA THR A 1112 25.52 90.27 -4.02
C THR A 1112 26.18 91.65 -4.09
N VAL A 1113 26.64 92.05 -5.27
CA VAL A 1113 27.10 93.42 -5.55
C VAL A 1113 26.02 94.25 -6.24
N LEU A 1114 26.11 95.57 -6.14
CA LEU A 1114 25.28 96.50 -6.91
C LEU A 1114 26.05 96.99 -8.15
N LEU A 1115 25.43 96.91 -9.33
CA LEU A 1115 25.93 97.52 -10.56
C LEU A 1115 24.79 98.37 -11.16
N LYS A 1116 24.98 99.69 -11.29
CA LYS A 1116 23.94 100.67 -11.66
C LYS A 1116 22.58 100.40 -10.95
N GLY A 1117 22.61 100.40 -9.61
CA GLY A 1117 21.43 100.17 -8.74
C GLY A 1117 20.88 98.74 -8.69
N LYS A 1118 21.27 97.84 -9.60
CA LYS A 1118 20.71 96.48 -9.70
C LYS A 1118 21.63 95.45 -9.03
N LYS A 1119 21.06 94.43 -8.36
CA LYS A 1119 21.80 93.40 -7.61
C LYS A 1119 22.26 92.25 -8.53
N TYR A 1120 23.52 91.83 -8.37
CA TYR A 1120 24.16 90.73 -9.11
C TYR A 1120 24.96 89.82 -8.18
N TYR A 1121 24.97 88.51 -8.47
CA TYR A 1121 25.96 87.58 -7.91
C TYR A 1121 27.23 87.59 -8.76
N ILE A 1122 28.40 87.43 -8.13
CA ILE A 1122 29.64 87.12 -8.85
C ILE A 1122 29.61 85.64 -9.25
N VAL A 1123 29.74 85.33 -10.53
CA VAL A 1123 29.71 83.95 -11.07
C VAL A 1123 31.08 83.42 -11.52
N ALA A 1124 32.06 84.32 -11.68
CA ALA A 1124 33.49 84.07 -11.77
C ALA A 1124 34.23 85.41 -11.51
N PRO A 1125 35.57 85.45 -11.33
CA PRO A 1125 36.30 86.71 -11.20
C PRO A 1125 35.92 87.71 -12.32
N SER A 1126 35.55 88.93 -11.90
CA SER A 1126 35.08 90.03 -12.78
C SER A 1126 33.85 89.72 -13.67
N LYS A 1127 33.10 88.65 -13.39
CA LYS A 1127 31.90 88.22 -14.14
C LYS A 1127 30.69 88.12 -13.23
N TYR A 1128 29.60 88.80 -13.59
CA TYR A 1128 28.44 89.06 -12.74
C TYR A 1128 27.14 88.60 -13.43
N MET A 1129 26.16 88.11 -12.68
CA MET A 1129 24.86 87.68 -13.22
C MET A 1129 23.73 88.09 -12.25
N SER A 1130 22.59 88.58 -12.76
CA SER A 1130 21.59 89.25 -11.92
C SER A 1130 20.96 88.28 -10.91
N THR A 1131 20.64 88.78 -9.71
CA THR A 1131 19.98 87.96 -8.68
C THR A 1131 18.59 87.50 -9.09
N LYS A 1132 17.91 88.22 -9.99
CA LYS A 1132 16.61 87.82 -10.56
C LYS A 1132 16.66 86.56 -11.44
N ASN A 1133 17.85 86.03 -11.73
CA ASN A 1133 18.05 84.81 -12.50
C ASN A 1133 18.21 83.52 -11.65
N PHE A 1134 18.20 83.60 -10.30
CA PHE A 1134 18.58 82.50 -9.38
C PHE A 1134 17.53 82.18 -8.30
#